data_AF-A0A0M4Q5Q3-F1
#
_entry.id   AF-A0A0M4Q5Q3-F1
#
_cell.length_a   1.000
_cell.length_b   1.000
_cell.length_c   1.000
_cell.angle_alpha   90.00
_cell.angle_beta   90.00
_cell.angle_gamma   90.00
#
_symmetry.space_group_name_H-M   'P 1'
#
loop_
_entity.id
_entity.type
_entity.pdbx_description
1 polymer ?
#
loop_
_entity_poly.entity_id
_entity_poly.type
_entity_poly.pdbx_seq_one_letter_code
_entity_poly.pdbx_strand_id
1 'polypeptide(L)'
;MRDGRVSPGVTRHAGGVSEPLRAGAHERLRTARLDTALAAVGDLTPRWDEVEEATQPRVLSRHVAGVVEQALADRDPEQRVALVNRLLAQVEREEQLSADLQQLIALTREIAPGVHEVRRPLTPLSDAALFTNAAGEPTLHTALQSELSSADRVDLLCAFIRWHGIRLLETELDVLHERGVPFRVITTTYMGATEQRAVDELVRRHGAEMRISYASATTRLHAKAWLFRRDSGFDTAFVGSSNLSRSALVDGLEWNVRLSSVATPELIRKFTSTFDSYWETPDFVPYDPDLPADSQRLADALGRHQDDTTPLSGLEVRPFPHQEQILEALATEREVHDRHRNLVIAATGTGKTVVAALDYARLRHAHPRLLFVAHRKEILDQSRRTYRTVLADGAFGETYVGEDRPQRWNHVFASVQSLASYGVENIPPDHFDVVVIDEFHHAASPTYRAVLDHLRPAEFLGLTATPERSDGVDVRDLFFEGRTAAELRLWDALSADLLVPFHYFGVADDVDLTGIEWKRGSYDTTSLDGLYTGNDARAAKVVRETRAKITDVTAMRALGFCVSVAHAEYMARVFTAAGILSEAVTGQTARDDRDGALRRLRDRRVNCLFAVDVFNEGLDVPQVDTVLLLRPTQSATVFLQQLGRGLRRAPDKAVLTVLDFIGQHRREFRFDLRFRALTGSSRAGVVRDVEEGFPFLPSGSAMVLDPVARHIVLDNVRSRLRLSRRDLVADVRSHGESALARYLRESGGELADVYRSKGSWTALRRDAGLTVPATGPDETALLRRLAMLTHVDDPERAAVYARVADPAGPDYAELTEREQRLARMLFFQLWPDRGGFDSYQAGVEHLRRHPAVCAEIRELTAYTLDQARHLPRSLGEGLQHVPLQSHAHYRREEILAALDWASMTRKASGHATGVVWAEQTRVDALLVNLHKTERDFSPTTMYRDFALQPDLFHWESQNAATPETGMGRRYLTHAEQGSHVVLFVRDSPGDDVGLGAPFLCLGACTYVSHEGRKPIAITWKLRRPMPGETFRAASVVAS
;
A
#
# COMPACT_ATOMS: atom_id res chain seq x y z
N MET A 1 82.83 19.69 -17.80
CA MET A 1 82.97 18.50 -16.93
C MET A 1 81.68 18.37 -16.16
N ARG A 2 80.82 17.43 -16.53
CA ARG A 2 80.67 16.04 -16.00
C ARG A 2 79.43 16.01 -15.11
N ASP A 3 78.33 15.45 -15.61
CA ASP A 3 77.82 14.08 -15.34
C ASP A 3 76.68 14.22 -14.30
N GLY A 4 75.48 13.63 -14.37
CA GLY A 4 74.96 12.48 -15.10
C GLY A 4 74.20 11.56 -14.11
N ARG A 5 72.98 11.13 -14.48
CA ARG A 5 72.20 9.94 -14.01
C ARG A 5 71.02 10.09 -13.00
N VAL A 6 69.84 10.18 -13.60
CA VAL A 6 68.59 9.36 -13.53
C VAL A 6 68.57 8.04 -12.71
N SER A 7 67.43 7.85 -11.98
CA SER A 7 66.61 6.62 -11.68
C SER A 7 66.29 6.39 -10.19
N PRO A 8 65.18 5.69 -9.81
CA PRO A 8 63.77 5.72 -10.28
C PRO A 8 62.78 5.81 -9.07
N GLY A 9 61.52 6.25 -9.20
CA GLY A 9 60.39 5.46 -9.72
C GLY A 9 59.42 5.06 -8.59
N VAL A 10 58.41 5.92 -8.35
CA VAL A 10 57.31 5.72 -7.39
C VAL A 10 56.39 4.59 -7.87
N THR A 11 56.34 3.49 -7.13
CA THR A 11 55.36 2.42 -7.30
C THR A 11 53.97 2.93 -6.91
N ARG A 12 53.15 3.28 -7.90
CA ARG A 12 51.69 3.40 -7.72
C ARG A 12 51.15 1.99 -7.47
N HIS A 13 50.73 1.70 -6.24
CA HIS A 13 49.85 0.58 -5.95
C HIS A 13 48.46 0.86 -6.56
N ALA A 14 48.32 0.51 -7.84
CA ALA A 14 47.03 0.27 -8.46
C ALA A 14 46.69 -1.22 -8.29
N GLY A 15 45.61 -1.53 -7.58
CA GLY A 15 45.22 -2.92 -7.36
C GLY A 15 43.92 -3.06 -6.60
N GLY A 16 42.80 -2.76 -7.26
CA GLY A 16 41.50 -3.25 -6.81
C GLY A 16 41.51 -4.78 -6.84
N VAL A 17 41.41 -5.42 -5.69
CA VAL A 17 41.33 -6.88 -5.59
C VAL A 17 39.95 -7.31 -6.14
N SER A 18 39.94 -8.20 -7.13
CA SER A 18 38.71 -8.76 -7.72
C SER A 18 38.01 -9.69 -6.71
N GLU A 19 36.72 -9.97 -6.93
CA GLU A 19 36.03 -11.05 -6.21
C GLU A 19 36.88 -12.33 -6.16
N PRO A 20 36.85 -13.08 -5.05
CA PRO A 20 37.51 -14.38 -4.99
C PRO A 20 36.93 -15.28 -6.07
N LEU A 21 37.79 -15.82 -6.95
CA LEU A 21 37.36 -16.75 -7.99
C LEU A 21 36.84 -18.02 -7.29
N ARG A 22 35.62 -18.44 -7.63
CA ARG A 22 34.96 -19.64 -7.09
C ARG A 22 34.85 -20.68 -8.21
N ALA A 23 34.76 -21.95 -7.82
CA ALA A 23 34.46 -23.04 -8.75
C ALA A 23 33.09 -22.78 -9.42
N GLY A 24 33.01 -22.89 -10.74
CA GLY A 24 31.79 -22.61 -11.52
C GLY A 24 32.07 -22.33 -12.99
N ALA A 25 31.02 -22.09 -13.78
CA ALA A 25 31.13 -21.63 -15.16
C ALA A 25 31.40 -20.11 -15.20
N HIS A 26 32.33 -19.67 -16.06
CA HIS A 26 32.73 -18.27 -16.18
C HIS A 26 32.80 -17.84 -17.64
N GLU A 27 32.23 -16.67 -17.99
CA GLU A 27 32.35 -16.03 -19.32
C GLU A 27 33.20 -14.75 -19.25
N ARG A 28 34.39 -14.83 -18.63
CA ARG A 28 35.28 -13.68 -18.44
C ARG A 28 36.35 -13.66 -19.54
N LEU A 29 36.57 -12.50 -20.16
CA LEU A 29 37.70 -12.31 -21.07
C LEU A 29 39.02 -12.47 -20.32
N ARG A 30 39.97 -13.17 -20.95
CA ARG A 30 41.32 -13.29 -20.41
C ARG A 30 42.00 -11.92 -20.42
N THR A 31 42.34 -11.43 -19.24
CA THR A 31 43.01 -10.14 -19.03
C THR A 31 44.19 -10.34 -18.09
N ALA A 32 45.19 -9.46 -18.14
CA ALA A 32 46.34 -9.52 -17.23
C ALA A 32 45.92 -9.51 -15.74
N ARG A 33 44.83 -8.80 -15.42
CA ARG A 33 44.26 -8.78 -14.07
C ARG A 33 43.65 -10.12 -13.66
N LEU A 34 42.92 -10.78 -14.56
CA LEU A 34 42.34 -12.11 -14.30
C LEU A 34 43.43 -13.17 -14.18
N ASP A 35 44.47 -13.11 -15.01
CA ASP A 35 45.63 -14.00 -14.91
C ASP A 35 46.33 -13.85 -13.54
N THR A 36 46.45 -12.62 -13.03
CA THR A 36 47.00 -12.36 -11.69
C THR A 36 46.11 -12.91 -10.57
N ALA A 37 44.78 -12.79 -10.71
CA ALA A 37 43.83 -13.31 -9.73
C ALA A 37 43.79 -14.86 -9.72
N LEU A 38 43.87 -15.50 -10.89
CA LEU A 38 43.94 -16.95 -11.02
C LEU A 38 45.21 -17.52 -10.38
N ALA A 39 46.34 -16.82 -10.49
CA ALA A 39 47.60 -17.24 -9.85
C ALA A 39 47.53 -17.26 -8.31
N ALA A 40 46.58 -16.54 -7.71
CA ALA A 40 46.36 -16.50 -6.27
C ALA A 40 45.44 -17.61 -5.75
N VAL A 41 44.82 -18.39 -6.65
CA VAL A 41 43.84 -19.44 -6.31
C VAL A 41 44.48 -20.80 -6.60
N GLY A 42 44.92 -21.48 -5.54
CA GLY A 42 45.77 -22.69 -5.65
C GLY A 42 45.01 -24.00 -5.93
N ASP A 43 43.69 -24.01 -5.78
CA ASP A 43 42.85 -25.21 -5.79
C ASP A 43 41.90 -25.29 -7.00
N LEU A 44 41.90 -24.28 -7.88
CA LEU A 44 41.02 -24.22 -9.06
C LEU A 44 41.82 -24.23 -10.38
N THR A 45 41.35 -25.00 -11.36
CA THR A 45 41.98 -25.08 -12.70
C THR A 45 41.14 -24.32 -13.74
N PRO A 46 41.68 -23.29 -14.41
CA PRO A 46 40.96 -22.58 -15.46
C PRO A 46 40.91 -23.37 -16.78
N ARG A 47 39.78 -23.28 -17.49
CA ARG A 47 39.62 -23.75 -18.88
C ARG A 47 39.28 -22.56 -19.76
N TRP A 48 39.89 -22.47 -20.93
CA TRP A 48 39.71 -21.39 -21.89
C TRP A 48 39.22 -21.94 -23.24
N ASP A 49 38.27 -21.25 -23.85
CA ASP A 49 37.81 -21.48 -25.22
C ASP A 49 37.97 -20.18 -26.03
N GLU A 50 38.06 -20.28 -27.37
CA GLU A 50 38.16 -19.10 -28.26
C GLU A 50 36.82 -18.35 -28.36
N VAL A 51 36.89 -17.02 -28.54
CA VAL A 51 35.70 -16.19 -28.79
C VAL A 51 35.39 -16.17 -30.29
N GLU A 52 34.23 -16.70 -30.67
CA GLU A 52 33.77 -16.77 -32.07
C GLU A 52 33.78 -15.39 -32.74
N GLU A 53 34.33 -15.29 -33.95
CA GLU A 53 34.51 -14.04 -34.70
C GLU A 53 33.22 -13.21 -34.80
N ALA A 54 32.08 -13.86 -35.07
CA ALA A 54 30.77 -13.21 -35.15
C ALA A 54 30.32 -12.55 -33.83
N THR A 55 30.84 -12.98 -32.69
CA THR A 55 30.48 -12.46 -31.36
C THR A 55 31.51 -11.49 -30.78
N GLN A 56 32.72 -11.42 -31.36
CA GLN A 56 33.82 -10.60 -30.84
C GLN A 56 33.46 -9.12 -30.63
N PRO A 57 32.78 -8.41 -31.55
CA PRO A 57 32.40 -7.01 -31.33
C PRO A 57 31.53 -6.82 -30.08
N ARG A 58 30.62 -7.76 -29.80
CA ARG A 58 29.72 -7.73 -28.63
C ARG A 58 30.46 -8.05 -27.34
N VAL A 59 31.34 -9.05 -27.35
CA VAL A 59 32.12 -9.44 -26.17
C VAL A 59 33.09 -8.32 -25.76
N LEU A 60 33.76 -7.72 -26.74
CA LEU A 60 34.70 -6.60 -26.52
C LEU A 60 33.96 -5.33 -26.07
N SER A 61 32.86 -4.96 -26.72
CA SER A 61 32.05 -3.79 -26.30
C SER A 61 31.48 -3.96 -24.90
N ARG A 62 30.97 -5.15 -24.52
CA ARG A 62 30.53 -5.46 -23.14
C ARG A 62 31.65 -5.26 -22.12
N HIS A 63 32.88 -5.67 -22.45
CA HIS A 63 34.02 -5.48 -21.57
C HIS A 63 34.39 -4.00 -21.40
N VAL A 64 34.44 -3.25 -22.51
CA VAL A 64 34.73 -1.80 -22.49
C VAL A 64 33.62 -1.05 -21.74
N ALA A 65 32.35 -1.37 -21.98
CA ALA A 65 31.21 -0.75 -21.31
C ALA A 65 31.32 -0.88 -19.78
N GLY A 66 31.61 -2.07 -19.25
CA GLY A 66 31.80 -2.28 -17.81
C GLY A 66 32.97 -1.49 -17.23
N VAL A 67 34.08 -1.32 -17.98
CA VAL A 67 35.22 -0.48 -17.55
C VAL A 67 34.86 1.00 -17.57
N VAL A 68 34.15 1.46 -18.60
CA VAL A 68 33.71 2.86 -18.74
C VAL A 68 32.69 3.21 -17.66
N GLU A 69 31.72 2.34 -17.39
CA GLU A 69 30.71 2.52 -16.34
C GLU A 69 31.37 2.71 -14.96
N GLN A 70 32.33 1.85 -14.60
CA GLN A 70 33.13 1.99 -13.38
C GLN A 70 33.90 3.31 -13.34
N ALA A 71 34.46 3.75 -14.47
CA ALA A 71 35.21 5.00 -14.56
C ALA A 71 34.31 6.25 -14.46
N LEU A 72 33.02 6.13 -14.81
CA LEU A 72 32.01 7.19 -14.71
C LEU A 72 31.38 7.28 -13.31
N ALA A 73 31.20 6.15 -12.63
CA ALA A 73 30.51 6.08 -11.33
C ALA A 73 31.11 7.00 -10.26
N ASP A 74 32.45 7.06 -10.16
CA ASP A 74 33.17 7.82 -9.14
C ASP A 74 33.42 9.31 -9.54
N ARG A 75 32.83 9.81 -10.63
CA ARG A 75 33.01 11.18 -11.15
C ARG A 75 31.78 12.05 -10.96
N ASP A 76 31.99 13.36 -10.91
CA ASP A 76 30.91 14.35 -10.96
C ASP A 76 30.35 14.51 -12.40
N PRO A 77 29.14 15.08 -12.58
CA PRO A 77 28.45 15.09 -13.87
C PRO A 77 29.25 15.71 -15.03
N GLU A 78 29.94 16.82 -14.79
CA GLU A 78 30.77 17.49 -15.81
C GLU A 78 31.95 16.61 -16.25
N GLN A 79 32.63 15.96 -15.31
CA GLN A 79 33.72 15.04 -15.64
C GLN A 79 33.23 13.77 -16.35
N ARG A 80 31.99 13.33 -16.08
CA ARG A 80 31.37 12.20 -16.82
C ARG A 80 31.21 12.56 -18.29
N VAL A 81 30.57 13.69 -18.59
CA VAL A 81 30.37 14.17 -19.97
C VAL A 81 31.71 14.38 -20.69
N ALA A 82 32.68 15.03 -20.03
CA ALA A 82 34.00 15.27 -20.61
C ALA A 82 34.81 13.99 -20.86
N LEU A 83 34.62 12.93 -20.06
CA LEU A 83 35.23 11.64 -20.31
C LEU A 83 34.58 10.97 -21.53
N VAL A 84 33.25 10.94 -21.60
CA VAL A 84 32.53 10.32 -22.73
C VAL A 84 32.85 11.03 -24.04
N ASN A 85 32.83 12.37 -24.09
CA ASN A 85 33.19 13.12 -25.30
C ASN A 85 34.62 12.84 -25.79
N ARG A 86 35.58 12.59 -24.88
CA ARG A 86 36.94 12.18 -25.27
C ARG A 86 36.98 10.76 -25.83
N LEU A 87 36.17 9.84 -25.29
CA LEU A 87 36.05 8.48 -25.82
C LEU A 87 35.37 8.50 -27.20
N LEU A 88 34.28 9.25 -27.36
CA LEU A 88 33.59 9.44 -28.63
C LEU A 88 34.53 10.00 -29.68
N ALA A 89 35.31 11.05 -29.38
CA ALA A 89 36.28 11.61 -30.33
C ALA A 89 37.33 10.60 -30.86
N GLN A 90 37.58 9.51 -30.13
CA GLN A 90 38.48 8.43 -30.56
C GLN A 90 37.80 7.35 -31.40
N VAL A 91 36.49 7.16 -31.25
CA VAL A 91 35.71 6.10 -31.90
C VAL A 91 34.89 6.64 -33.07
N GLU A 92 34.23 7.79 -32.89
CA GLU A 92 33.32 8.43 -33.84
C GLU A 92 33.39 9.96 -33.74
N ARG A 93 33.94 10.62 -34.77
CA ARG A 93 34.37 12.04 -34.69
C ARG A 93 33.24 13.07 -34.70
N GLU A 94 32.02 12.68 -35.07
CA GLU A 94 30.90 13.59 -35.31
C GLU A 94 29.88 13.62 -34.16
N GLU A 95 30.01 12.76 -33.14
CA GLU A 95 29.08 12.70 -32.00
C GLU A 95 29.67 13.39 -30.75
N GLN A 96 28.93 14.35 -30.19
CA GLN A 96 29.30 15.07 -28.97
C GLN A 96 28.09 15.26 -28.06
N LEU A 97 28.23 14.88 -26.79
CA LEU A 97 27.25 15.16 -25.76
C LEU A 97 27.29 16.63 -25.35
N SER A 98 26.09 17.22 -25.17
CA SER A 98 25.91 18.55 -24.59
C SER A 98 26.41 18.59 -23.14
N ALA A 99 26.83 19.78 -22.69
CA ALA A 99 27.15 20.03 -21.28
C ALA A 99 25.93 19.87 -20.37
N ASP A 100 24.74 20.20 -20.88
CA ASP A 100 23.47 19.89 -20.23
C ASP A 100 22.97 18.52 -20.72
N LEU A 101 23.06 17.51 -19.85
CA LEU A 101 22.73 16.13 -20.17
C LEU A 101 21.21 15.95 -20.20
N GLN A 102 20.65 15.94 -21.41
CA GLN A 102 19.21 15.79 -21.66
C GLN A 102 18.93 14.56 -22.53
N GLN A 103 17.76 13.95 -22.33
CA GLN A 103 17.28 12.83 -23.15
C GLN A 103 15.99 13.26 -23.86
N LEU A 104 15.91 13.02 -25.17
CA LEU A 104 14.67 13.20 -25.91
C LEU A 104 13.68 12.10 -25.50
N ILE A 105 12.62 12.46 -24.78
CA ILE A 105 11.63 11.52 -24.24
C ILE A 105 10.38 11.33 -25.11
N ALA A 106 10.02 12.35 -25.90
CA ALA A 106 8.88 12.32 -26.80
C ALA A 106 8.98 13.45 -27.84
N LEU A 107 8.38 13.24 -29.01
CA LEU A 107 8.11 14.27 -30.02
C LEU A 107 6.61 14.28 -30.29
N THR A 108 5.94 15.38 -29.96
CA THR A 108 4.51 15.58 -30.23
C THR A 108 4.32 16.76 -31.18
N ARG A 109 3.29 16.71 -32.01
CA ARG A 109 2.81 17.90 -32.74
C ARG A 109 2.22 18.88 -31.72
N GLU A 110 2.16 20.18 -32.04
CA GLU A 110 1.60 21.19 -31.14
C GLU A 110 0.31 20.68 -30.47
N ILE A 111 0.25 20.83 -29.14
CA ILE A 111 -0.89 20.41 -28.34
C ILE A 111 -2.08 21.28 -28.74
N ALA A 112 -2.84 20.81 -29.72
CA ALA A 112 -4.09 21.39 -30.19
C ALA A 112 -5.25 20.48 -29.78
N PRO A 113 -6.49 21.00 -29.69
CA PRO A 113 -7.66 20.18 -29.42
C PRO A 113 -7.75 19.01 -30.42
N GLY A 114 -7.80 17.78 -29.91
CA GLY A 114 -7.85 16.54 -30.71
C GLY A 114 -6.49 15.92 -31.06
N VAL A 115 -5.36 16.52 -30.65
CA VAL A 115 -4.04 15.89 -30.79
C VAL A 115 -3.76 15.00 -29.57
N HIS A 116 -3.55 13.70 -29.81
CA HIS A 116 -3.24 12.74 -28.76
C HIS A 116 -1.85 13.04 -28.16
N GLU A 117 -1.77 13.19 -26.84
CA GLU A 117 -0.51 13.34 -26.11
C GLU A 117 0.19 11.99 -26.00
N VAL A 118 1.41 11.85 -26.52
CA VAL A 118 2.21 10.62 -26.36
C VAL A 118 2.82 10.63 -24.97
N ARG A 119 2.32 9.76 -24.09
CA ARG A 119 2.88 9.58 -22.74
C ARG A 119 4.01 8.57 -22.76
N ARG A 120 5.11 8.89 -22.09
CA ARG A 120 6.23 7.96 -21.90
C ARG A 120 5.79 6.84 -20.95
N PRO A 121 6.04 5.55 -21.28
CA PRO A 121 5.83 4.45 -20.34
C PRO A 121 6.58 4.63 -19.01
N LEU A 122 6.01 4.09 -17.93
CA LEU A 122 6.59 4.16 -16.57
C LEU A 122 8.00 3.55 -16.54
N THR A 123 8.16 2.39 -17.18
CA THR A 123 9.47 1.77 -17.42
C THR A 123 10.10 2.39 -18.67
N PRO A 124 11.32 2.98 -18.59
CA PRO A 124 12.01 3.53 -19.74
C PRO A 124 12.02 2.56 -20.94
N LEU A 125 11.77 3.08 -22.15
CA LEU A 125 11.72 2.25 -23.38
C LEU A 125 13.04 1.51 -23.65
N SER A 126 14.15 1.98 -23.09
CA SER A 126 15.48 1.37 -23.21
C SER A 126 15.69 0.14 -22.34
N ASP A 127 14.89 -0.03 -21.29
CA ASP A 127 15.22 -0.92 -20.19
C ASP A 127 14.50 -2.27 -20.33
N ALA A 128 15.20 -3.36 -20.00
CA ALA A 128 14.54 -4.63 -19.74
C ALA A 128 14.05 -4.65 -18.28
N ALA A 129 12.92 -5.29 -18.02
CA ALA A 129 12.34 -5.36 -16.68
C ALA A 129 11.65 -6.70 -16.45
N LEU A 130 11.59 -7.13 -15.19
CA LEU A 130 10.78 -8.27 -14.76
C LEU A 130 9.54 -7.71 -14.04
N PHE A 131 8.36 -8.18 -14.40
CA PHE A 131 7.10 -7.83 -13.77
C PHE A 131 6.52 -9.07 -13.10
N THR A 132 6.32 -8.98 -11.79
CA THR A 132 5.84 -10.10 -10.97
C THR A 132 4.44 -9.92 -10.38
N ASN A 133 3.81 -8.77 -10.62
CA ASN A 133 2.56 -8.34 -9.98
C ASN A 133 2.63 -8.33 -8.43
N ALA A 134 3.83 -8.13 -7.88
CA ALA A 134 4.05 -7.95 -6.45
C ALA A 134 3.60 -6.55 -5.99
N ALA A 135 3.37 -6.37 -4.69
CA ALA A 135 2.69 -5.18 -4.15
C ALA A 135 3.58 -3.93 -3.94
N GLY A 136 3.79 -3.14 -4.97
CA GLY A 136 4.75 -2.03 -4.94
C GLY A 136 5.46 -1.89 -6.28
N GLU A 137 5.44 -2.95 -7.08
CA GLU A 137 5.69 -2.93 -8.51
C GLU A 137 4.44 -2.47 -9.30
N PRO A 138 4.60 -1.76 -10.45
CA PRO A 138 3.54 -1.55 -11.41
C PRO A 138 3.02 -2.90 -11.90
N THR A 139 1.70 -3.09 -11.85
CA THR A 139 1.07 -4.29 -12.41
C THR A 139 1.33 -4.39 -13.91
N LEU A 140 1.29 -5.62 -14.46
CA LEU A 140 1.35 -5.82 -15.91
C LEU A 140 0.25 -5.03 -16.61
N HIS A 141 -0.96 -4.97 -16.04
CA HIS A 141 -2.05 -4.16 -16.56
C HIS A 141 -1.64 -2.69 -16.78
N THR A 142 -1.09 -2.02 -15.76
CA THR A 142 -0.63 -0.62 -15.85
C THR A 142 0.49 -0.45 -16.87
N ALA A 143 1.43 -1.39 -16.92
CA ALA A 143 2.50 -1.37 -17.92
C ALA A 143 1.92 -1.42 -19.34
N LEU A 144 1.01 -2.35 -19.62
CA LEU A 144 0.35 -2.49 -20.92
C LEU A 144 -0.44 -1.24 -21.31
N GLN A 145 -1.14 -0.57 -20.38
CA GLN A 145 -1.85 0.69 -20.69
C GLN A 145 -0.92 1.75 -21.29
N SER A 146 0.25 1.93 -20.65
CA SER A 146 1.24 2.92 -21.12
C SER A 146 1.88 2.52 -22.46
N GLU A 147 2.07 1.22 -22.68
CA GLU A 147 2.64 0.68 -23.92
C GLU A 147 1.65 0.82 -25.10
N LEU A 148 0.37 0.47 -24.89
CA LEU A 148 -0.71 0.65 -25.87
C LEU A 148 -0.87 2.10 -26.31
N SER A 149 -0.80 3.04 -25.35
CA SER A 149 -0.96 4.48 -25.63
C SER A 149 0.14 5.05 -26.53
N SER A 150 1.31 4.41 -26.61
CA SER A 150 2.49 4.90 -27.33
C SER A 150 2.89 4.03 -28.53
N ALA A 151 2.19 2.92 -28.77
CA ALA A 151 2.49 2.01 -29.88
C ALA A 151 1.90 2.52 -31.21
N ASP A 152 2.60 2.24 -32.30
CA ASP A 152 2.15 2.47 -33.68
C ASP A 152 1.64 1.17 -34.35
N ARG A 153 1.96 0.02 -33.74
CA ARG A 153 1.41 -1.30 -34.10
C ARG A 153 1.48 -2.25 -32.91
N VAL A 154 0.43 -3.05 -32.72
CA VAL A 154 0.30 -3.97 -31.59
C VAL A 154 0.02 -5.39 -32.07
N ASP A 155 0.82 -6.33 -31.59
CA ASP A 155 0.67 -7.75 -31.87
C ASP A 155 0.50 -8.52 -30.55
N LEU A 156 -0.60 -9.25 -30.40
CA LEU A 156 -0.92 -10.05 -29.23
C LEU A 156 -0.91 -11.54 -29.61
N LEU A 157 -0.07 -12.31 -28.93
CA LEU A 157 -0.09 -13.77 -28.96
C LEU A 157 -0.59 -14.25 -27.61
N CYS A 158 -1.79 -14.83 -27.54
CA CYS A 158 -2.38 -15.21 -26.27
C CYS A 158 -3.15 -16.51 -26.33
N ALA A 159 -2.86 -17.42 -25.39
CA ALA A 159 -3.55 -18.69 -25.31
C ALA A 159 -5.01 -18.54 -24.86
N PHE A 160 -5.29 -17.64 -23.89
CA PHE A 160 -6.63 -17.43 -23.34
C PHE A 160 -7.04 -15.96 -23.35
N ILE A 161 -8.25 -15.69 -23.81
CA ILE A 161 -8.85 -14.35 -23.80
C ILE A 161 -10.15 -14.40 -23.01
N ARG A 162 -10.22 -13.64 -21.92
CA ARG A 162 -11.42 -13.54 -21.06
C ARG A 162 -11.94 -12.13 -21.01
N TRP A 163 -13.27 -11.98 -20.89
CA TRP A 163 -13.95 -10.69 -20.84
C TRP A 163 -13.40 -9.78 -19.74
N HIS A 164 -13.15 -10.35 -18.57
CA HIS A 164 -12.62 -9.62 -17.42
C HIS A 164 -11.20 -9.08 -17.64
N GLY A 165 -10.42 -9.66 -18.55
CA GLY A 165 -9.10 -9.12 -18.94
C GLY A 165 -9.23 -7.93 -19.87
N ILE A 166 -10.12 -8.01 -20.87
CA ILE A 166 -10.38 -6.93 -21.85
C ILE A 166 -10.91 -5.68 -21.15
N ARG A 167 -11.86 -5.84 -20.23
CA ARG A 167 -12.48 -4.72 -19.49
C ARG A 167 -11.48 -3.81 -18.77
N LEU A 168 -10.30 -4.34 -18.41
CA LEU A 168 -9.25 -3.55 -17.77
C LEU A 168 -8.55 -2.62 -18.77
N LEU A 169 -8.45 -3.02 -20.05
CA LEU A 169 -7.76 -2.28 -21.11
C LEU A 169 -8.72 -1.63 -22.12
N GLU A 170 -10.03 -1.61 -21.81
CA GLU A 170 -11.11 -1.18 -22.72
C GLU A 170 -10.85 0.24 -23.27
N THR A 171 -10.47 1.17 -22.39
CA THR A 171 -10.20 2.57 -22.76
C THR A 171 -9.02 2.68 -23.73
N GLU A 172 -7.93 1.97 -23.44
CA GLU A 172 -6.70 2.02 -24.23
C GLU A 172 -6.88 1.34 -25.58
N LEU A 173 -7.67 0.26 -25.63
CA LEU A 173 -8.03 -0.42 -26.88
C LEU A 173 -8.99 0.43 -27.74
N ASP A 174 -9.95 1.13 -27.13
CA ASP A 174 -10.80 2.10 -27.84
C ASP A 174 -9.95 3.22 -28.46
N VAL A 175 -9.01 3.81 -27.70
CA VAL A 175 -8.09 4.84 -28.20
C VAL A 175 -7.16 4.30 -29.30
N LEU A 176 -6.68 3.06 -29.16
CA LEU A 176 -5.87 2.38 -30.18
C LEU A 176 -6.64 2.29 -31.51
N HIS A 177 -7.91 1.90 -31.44
CA HIS A 177 -8.81 1.77 -32.58
C HIS A 177 -9.11 3.14 -33.22
N GLU A 178 -9.42 4.15 -32.42
CA GLU A 178 -9.67 5.53 -32.88
C GLU A 178 -8.45 6.13 -33.62
N ARG A 179 -7.24 5.77 -33.19
CA ARG A 179 -5.97 6.16 -33.86
C ARG A 179 -5.71 5.40 -35.15
N GLY A 180 -6.50 4.37 -35.48
CA GLY A 180 -6.28 3.50 -36.63
C GLY A 180 -5.00 2.66 -36.52
N VAL A 181 -4.53 2.39 -35.31
CA VAL A 181 -3.31 1.60 -35.08
C VAL A 181 -3.62 0.12 -35.35
N PRO A 182 -2.85 -0.57 -36.21
CA PRO A 182 -3.10 -1.99 -36.49
C PRO A 182 -2.93 -2.86 -35.25
N PHE A 183 -3.96 -3.66 -34.96
CA PHE A 183 -4.00 -4.56 -33.81
C PHE A 183 -4.26 -6.00 -34.25
N ARG A 184 -3.23 -6.85 -34.18
CA ARG A 184 -3.28 -8.25 -34.61
C ARG A 184 -3.29 -9.19 -33.42
N VAL A 185 -4.23 -10.13 -33.38
CA VAL A 185 -4.39 -11.08 -32.28
C VAL A 185 -4.38 -12.53 -32.79
N ILE A 186 -3.49 -13.34 -32.22
CA ILE A 186 -3.44 -14.79 -32.42
C ILE A 186 -3.90 -15.49 -31.14
N THR A 187 -4.87 -16.40 -31.25
CA THR A 187 -5.34 -17.21 -30.11
C THR A 187 -5.71 -18.65 -30.49
N THR A 188 -6.14 -19.45 -29.52
CA THR A 188 -6.51 -20.87 -29.69
C THR A 188 -7.69 -21.28 -28.80
N THR A 189 -8.38 -22.36 -29.18
CA THR A 189 -9.47 -22.96 -28.40
C THR A 189 -9.04 -24.14 -27.53
N TYR A 190 -7.73 -24.48 -27.50
CA TYR A 190 -7.17 -25.72 -26.96
C TYR A 190 -7.57 -26.11 -25.51
N MET A 191 -7.91 -25.17 -24.63
CA MET A 191 -8.32 -25.48 -23.24
C MET A 191 -9.73 -25.01 -22.84
N GLY A 192 -10.55 -24.58 -23.80
CA GLY A 192 -11.92 -24.09 -23.52
C GLY A 192 -12.01 -22.86 -22.60
N ALA A 193 -10.89 -22.20 -22.30
CA ALA A 193 -10.80 -21.09 -21.33
C ALA A 193 -11.01 -19.70 -21.95
N THR A 194 -11.05 -19.62 -23.29
CA THR A 194 -11.35 -18.40 -24.06
C THR A 194 -12.86 -18.18 -24.12
N GLU A 195 -13.32 -16.97 -23.87
CA GLU A 195 -14.74 -16.61 -23.91
C GLU A 195 -15.08 -16.03 -25.29
N GLN A 196 -16.11 -16.57 -25.96
CA GLN A 196 -16.51 -16.09 -27.28
C GLN A 196 -16.85 -14.60 -27.28
N ARG A 197 -17.63 -14.13 -26.30
CA ARG A 197 -17.93 -12.69 -26.13
C ARG A 197 -16.67 -11.82 -26.10
N ALA A 198 -15.60 -12.30 -25.48
CA ALA A 198 -14.36 -11.56 -25.35
C ALA A 198 -13.66 -11.41 -26.72
N VAL A 199 -13.67 -12.47 -27.52
CA VAL A 199 -13.17 -12.45 -28.91
C VAL A 199 -14.02 -11.52 -29.79
N ASP A 200 -15.35 -11.65 -29.71
CA ASP A 200 -16.29 -10.80 -30.46
C ASP A 200 -16.07 -9.31 -30.19
N GLU A 201 -15.88 -8.92 -28.93
CA GLU A 201 -15.66 -7.52 -28.55
C GLU A 201 -14.36 -6.96 -29.12
N LEU A 202 -13.26 -7.73 -29.05
CA LEU A 202 -11.98 -7.30 -29.61
C LEU A 202 -12.09 -6.99 -31.10
N VAL A 203 -12.81 -7.81 -31.85
CA VAL A 203 -12.99 -7.60 -33.30
C VAL A 203 -13.97 -6.45 -33.56
N ARG A 204 -15.18 -6.49 -32.98
CA ARG A 204 -16.25 -5.54 -33.31
C ARG A 204 -15.98 -4.13 -32.82
N ARG A 205 -15.55 -3.98 -31.57
CA ARG A 205 -15.42 -2.67 -30.93
C ARG A 205 -14.01 -2.12 -31.05
N HIS A 206 -13.02 -2.98 -30.84
CA HIS A 206 -11.61 -2.56 -30.78
C HIS A 206 -10.86 -2.78 -32.11
N GLY A 207 -11.55 -3.25 -33.16
CA GLY A 207 -11.00 -3.39 -34.52
C GLY A 207 -9.83 -4.36 -34.63
N ALA A 208 -9.75 -5.36 -33.75
CA ALA A 208 -8.69 -6.35 -33.79
C ALA A 208 -8.82 -7.27 -35.02
N GLU A 209 -7.74 -7.49 -35.74
CA GLU A 209 -7.62 -8.60 -36.69
C GLU A 209 -7.37 -9.88 -35.90
N MET A 210 -8.27 -10.86 -35.99
CA MET A 210 -8.21 -12.08 -35.19
C MET A 210 -7.89 -13.29 -36.06
N ARG A 211 -6.88 -14.09 -35.66
CA ARG A 211 -6.64 -15.44 -36.20
C ARG A 211 -6.68 -16.48 -35.07
N ILE A 212 -7.48 -17.53 -35.25
CA ILE A 212 -7.75 -18.56 -34.22
C ILE A 212 -7.31 -19.92 -34.73
N SER A 213 -6.57 -20.66 -33.91
CA SER A 213 -6.33 -22.10 -34.14
C SER A 213 -7.36 -22.94 -33.39
N TYR A 214 -8.11 -23.74 -34.14
CA TYR A 214 -9.14 -24.66 -33.63
C TYR A 214 -8.62 -26.10 -33.42
N ALA A 215 -7.33 -26.36 -33.65
CA ALA A 215 -6.76 -27.69 -33.57
C ALA A 215 -6.57 -28.12 -32.10
N SER A 216 -7.28 -29.17 -31.67
CA SER A 216 -7.29 -29.64 -30.27
C SER A 216 -6.14 -30.59 -29.89
N ALA A 217 -5.28 -31.02 -30.83
CA ALA A 217 -4.30 -32.08 -30.58
C ALA A 217 -2.88 -31.88 -31.14
N THR A 218 -2.66 -31.05 -32.16
CA THR A 218 -1.39 -31.05 -32.93
C THR A 218 -0.48 -29.83 -32.70
N THR A 219 -1.02 -28.69 -32.30
CA THR A 219 -0.27 -27.43 -32.12
C THR A 219 -0.61 -26.79 -30.77
N ARG A 220 0.24 -27.03 -29.76
CA ARG A 220 0.06 -26.50 -28.39
C ARG A 220 0.57 -25.06 -28.30
N LEU A 221 -0.18 -24.10 -28.85
CA LEU A 221 0.13 -22.68 -28.64
C LEU A 221 -0.21 -22.30 -27.18
N HIS A 222 0.82 -22.26 -26.33
CA HIS A 222 0.73 -21.72 -24.97
C HIS A 222 1.61 -20.49 -24.77
N ALA A 223 2.07 -19.87 -25.85
CA ALA A 223 2.82 -18.64 -25.79
C ALA A 223 1.91 -17.47 -25.40
N LYS A 224 2.46 -16.55 -24.61
CA LYS A 224 1.74 -15.40 -24.09
C LYS A 224 2.67 -14.22 -24.15
N ALA A 225 2.37 -13.33 -25.07
CA ALA A 225 3.23 -12.22 -25.33
C ALA A 225 2.53 -11.06 -26.03
N TRP A 226 3.02 -9.88 -25.71
CA TRP A 226 2.67 -8.62 -26.34
C TRP A 226 3.88 -8.08 -27.06
N LEU A 227 3.72 -7.60 -28.28
CA LEU A 227 4.74 -6.86 -29.01
C LEU A 227 4.17 -5.50 -29.39
N PHE A 228 4.87 -4.46 -28.96
CA PHE A 228 4.55 -3.06 -29.20
C PHE A 228 5.63 -2.48 -30.11
N ARG A 229 5.23 -2.15 -31.34
CA ARG A 229 6.13 -1.56 -32.32
C ARG A 229 5.91 -0.07 -32.44
N ARG A 230 7.01 0.65 -32.63
CA ARG A 230 7.05 2.10 -32.75
C ARG A 230 7.92 2.49 -33.92
N ASP A 231 7.46 3.47 -34.70
CA ASP A 231 8.24 4.01 -35.82
C ASP A 231 9.51 4.73 -35.36
N SER A 232 9.57 5.07 -34.07
CA SER A 232 10.76 5.61 -33.40
C SER A 232 11.91 4.60 -33.22
N GLY A 233 11.67 3.29 -33.44
CA GLY A 233 12.67 2.22 -33.25
C GLY A 233 12.80 1.71 -31.81
N PHE A 234 12.01 2.26 -30.87
CA PHE A 234 11.99 1.86 -29.46
C PHE A 234 10.91 0.79 -29.19
N ASP A 235 10.99 -0.32 -29.94
CA ASP A 235 10.07 -1.46 -29.79
C ASP A 235 10.26 -2.14 -28.44
N THR A 236 9.15 -2.62 -27.89
CA THR A 236 9.10 -3.34 -26.61
C THR A 236 8.26 -4.60 -26.75
N ALA A 237 8.58 -5.62 -25.98
CA ALA A 237 7.77 -6.84 -25.93
C ALA A 237 7.65 -7.34 -24.51
N PHE A 238 6.54 -7.98 -24.17
CA PHE A 238 6.36 -8.68 -22.91
C PHE A 238 6.23 -10.16 -23.24
N VAL A 239 7.03 -10.99 -22.59
CA VAL A 239 6.99 -12.45 -22.76
C VAL A 239 6.90 -13.08 -21.39
N GLY A 240 5.92 -13.95 -21.18
CA GLY A 240 5.73 -14.52 -19.86
C GLY A 240 4.62 -15.55 -19.77
N SER A 241 4.09 -15.67 -18.55
CA SER A 241 3.01 -16.58 -18.21
C SER A 241 1.63 -15.93 -18.22
N SER A 242 1.54 -14.62 -18.50
CA SER A 242 0.30 -13.84 -18.43
C SER A 242 -0.57 -13.88 -19.68
N ASN A 243 -1.77 -14.45 -19.56
CA ASN A 243 -2.83 -14.35 -20.57
C ASN A 243 -3.59 -13.02 -20.52
N LEU A 244 -4.49 -12.77 -21.48
CA LEU A 244 -5.46 -11.67 -21.43
C LEU A 244 -6.64 -12.09 -20.53
N SER A 245 -6.31 -12.28 -19.25
CA SER A 245 -7.24 -12.62 -18.18
C SER A 245 -6.88 -11.83 -16.93
N ARG A 246 -7.87 -11.62 -16.07
CA ARG A 246 -7.68 -10.94 -14.77
C ARG A 246 -6.54 -11.54 -13.94
N SER A 247 -6.56 -12.87 -13.79
CA SER A 247 -5.57 -13.59 -13.01
C SER A 247 -4.15 -13.40 -13.51
N ALA A 248 -3.97 -13.09 -14.80
CA ALA A 248 -2.65 -12.94 -15.39
C ALA A 248 -2.17 -11.49 -15.38
N LEU A 249 -3.09 -10.55 -15.57
CA LEU A 249 -2.76 -9.12 -15.65
C LEU A 249 -2.60 -8.46 -14.29
N VAL A 250 -3.25 -8.99 -13.24
CA VAL A 250 -3.36 -8.33 -11.93
C VAL A 250 -3.09 -9.28 -10.74
N ASP A 251 -3.63 -10.51 -10.70
CA ASP A 251 -3.61 -11.36 -9.48
C ASP A 251 -2.46 -12.37 -9.37
N GLY A 252 -1.98 -12.87 -10.50
CA GLY A 252 -1.20 -14.10 -10.54
C GLY A 252 0.25 -13.83 -10.19
N LEU A 253 0.87 -14.82 -9.53
CA LEU A 253 2.32 -14.95 -9.46
C LEU A 253 2.85 -15.25 -10.87
N GLU A 254 2.88 -14.23 -11.70
CA GLU A 254 3.21 -14.30 -13.11
C GLU A 254 4.60 -13.74 -13.31
N TRP A 255 5.39 -14.34 -14.18
CA TRP A 255 6.71 -13.82 -14.52
C TRP A 255 6.63 -13.29 -15.94
N ASN A 256 6.69 -11.97 -16.08
CA ASN A 256 6.68 -11.33 -17.39
C ASN A 256 7.97 -10.56 -17.57
N VAL A 257 8.76 -10.98 -18.55
CA VAL A 257 9.97 -10.26 -18.92
C VAL A 257 9.60 -9.27 -20.00
N ARG A 258 9.81 -7.99 -19.71
CA ARG A 258 9.81 -6.93 -20.70
C ARG A 258 11.16 -6.88 -21.38
N LEU A 259 11.12 -6.97 -22.70
CA LEU A 259 12.21 -6.84 -23.64
C LEU A 259 12.16 -5.44 -24.25
N SER A 260 13.34 -4.91 -24.57
CA SER A 260 13.51 -3.64 -25.27
C SER A 260 14.39 -3.84 -26.50
N SER A 261 14.14 -3.08 -27.57
CA SER A 261 15.01 -3.04 -28.74
C SER A 261 16.41 -2.50 -28.42
N VAL A 262 16.56 -1.70 -27.35
CA VAL A 262 17.84 -1.13 -26.93
C VAL A 262 18.64 -2.13 -26.09
N ALA A 263 18.04 -2.67 -25.03
CA ALA A 263 18.72 -3.64 -24.15
C ALA A 263 18.87 -5.04 -24.79
N THR A 264 17.88 -5.45 -25.59
CA THR A 264 17.74 -6.83 -26.10
C THR A 264 17.35 -6.90 -27.59
N PRO A 265 18.08 -6.23 -28.52
CA PRO A 265 17.70 -6.11 -29.93
C PRO A 265 17.49 -7.46 -30.65
N GLU A 266 18.35 -8.44 -30.38
CA GLU A 266 18.25 -9.78 -31.00
C GLU A 266 16.96 -10.51 -30.61
N LEU A 267 16.51 -10.35 -29.36
CA LEU A 267 15.31 -11.01 -28.87
C LEU A 267 14.05 -10.39 -29.49
N ILE A 268 14.00 -9.07 -29.62
CA ILE A 268 12.90 -8.38 -30.33
C ILE A 268 12.83 -8.83 -31.79
N ARG A 269 13.96 -8.84 -32.52
CA ARG A 269 13.99 -9.31 -33.93
C ARG A 269 13.49 -10.74 -34.07
N LYS A 270 13.94 -11.65 -33.20
CA LYS A 270 13.49 -13.05 -33.21
C LYS A 270 12.01 -13.17 -32.85
N PHE A 271 11.52 -12.36 -31.92
CA PHE A 271 10.12 -12.35 -31.55
C PHE A 271 9.24 -11.94 -32.74
N THR A 272 9.57 -10.82 -33.40
CA THR A 272 8.85 -10.29 -34.55
C THR A 272 8.78 -11.32 -35.68
N SER A 273 9.91 -11.94 -36.05
CA SER A 273 9.93 -12.95 -37.12
C SER A 273 9.12 -14.20 -36.77
N THR A 274 9.11 -14.60 -35.49
CA THR A 274 8.32 -15.74 -35.01
C THR A 274 6.83 -15.43 -35.04
N PHE A 275 6.42 -14.25 -34.58
CA PHE A 275 5.02 -13.83 -34.62
C PHE A 275 4.50 -13.75 -36.06
N ASP A 276 5.24 -13.12 -36.98
CA ASP A 276 4.82 -13.02 -38.37
C ASP A 276 4.76 -14.39 -39.06
N SER A 277 5.64 -15.33 -38.68
CA SER A 277 5.55 -16.72 -39.15
C SER A 277 4.26 -17.41 -38.67
N TYR A 278 3.88 -17.23 -37.40
CA TYR A 278 2.61 -17.76 -36.89
C TYR A 278 1.40 -17.10 -37.52
N TRP A 279 1.46 -15.78 -37.71
CA TRP A 279 0.41 -15.04 -38.37
C TRP A 279 0.10 -15.66 -39.73
N GLU A 280 1.10 -15.87 -40.58
CA GLU A 280 0.93 -16.42 -41.94
C GLU A 280 0.76 -17.94 -42.02
N THR A 281 0.77 -18.66 -40.89
CA THR A 281 0.61 -20.12 -40.89
C THR A 281 -0.85 -20.50 -41.15
N PRO A 282 -1.16 -21.45 -42.06
CA PRO A 282 -2.53 -21.87 -42.38
C PRO A 282 -3.35 -22.42 -41.20
N ASP A 283 -2.70 -22.89 -40.13
CA ASP A 283 -3.33 -23.41 -38.92
C ASP A 283 -4.08 -22.33 -38.10
N PHE A 284 -3.78 -21.05 -38.35
CA PHE A 284 -4.44 -19.91 -37.72
C PHE A 284 -5.40 -19.28 -38.71
N VAL A 285 -6.69 -19.58 -38.56
CA VAL A 285 -7.73 -19.16 -39.48
C VAL A 285 -8.26 -17.78 -39.08
N PRO A 286 -8.47 -16.84 -40.02
CA PRO A 286 -9.16 -15.58 -39.73
C PRO A 286 -10.52 -15.82 -39.06
N TYR A 287 -10.90 -14.93 -38.15
CA TYR A 287 -12.18 -14.98 -37.45
C TYR A 287 -12.93 -13.65 -37.63
N ASP A 288 -14.18 -13.76 -38.08
CA ASP A 288 -15.12 -12.65 -38.17
C ASP A 288 -16.42 -13.01 -37.42
N PRO A 289 -16.77 -12.31 -36.31
CA PRO A 289 -17.95 -12.62 -35.53
C PRO A 289 -19.27 -12.32 -36.26
N ASP A 290 -19.24 -11.53 -37.35
CA ASP A 290 -20.42 -11.21 -38.16
C ASP A 290 -20.69 -12.25 -39.25
N LEU A 291 -19.77 -13.20 -39.46
CA LEU A 291 -19.99 -14.40 -40.24
C LEU A 291 -20.54 -15.53 -39.34
N PRO A 292 -21.81 -15.97 -39.53
CA PRO A 292 -22.41 -17.00 -38.67
C PRO A 292 -21.62 -18.30 -38.63
N ALA A 293 -20.94 -18.65 -39.72
CA ALA A 293 -20.13 -19.86 -39.82
C ALA A 293 -18.89 -19.84 -38.91
N ASP A 294 -18.28 -18.67 -38.69
CA ASP A 294 -17.10 -18.52 -37.83
C ASP A 294 -17.51 -18.46 -36.36
N SER A 295 -18.57 -17.71 -36.05
CA SER A 295 -19.17 -17.64 -34.72
C SER A 295 -19.63 -19.03 -34.22
N GLN A 296 -20.28 -19.82 -35.07
CA GLN A 296 -20.67 -21.20 -34.74
C GLN A 296 -19.45 -22.11 -34.56
N ARG A 297 -18.43 -21.99 -35.42
CA ARG A 297 -17.20 -22.80 -35.32
C ARG A 297 -16.49 -22.58 -33.97
N LEU A 298 -16.44 -21.34 -33.50
CA LEU A 298 -15.88 -21.00 -32.20
C LEU A 298 -16.72 -21.54 -31.04
N ALA A 299 -18.05 -21.37 -31.10
CA ALA A 299 -18.96 -21.93 -30.09
C ALA A 299 -18.82 -23.46 -29.96
N ASP A 300 -18.80 -24.18 -31.10
CA ASP A 300 -18.66 -25.63 -31.15
C ASP A 300 -17.31 -26.12 -30.61
N ALA A 301 -16.24 -25.34 -30.83
CA ALA A 301 -14.90 -25.66 -30.34
C ALA A 301 -14.77 -25.44 -28.83
N LEU A 302 -15.43 -24.42 -28.26
CA LEU A 302 -15.41 -24.11 -26.83
C LEU A 302 -16.34 -25.01 -26.00
N GLY A 303 -17.48 -25.44 -26.55
CA GLY A 303 -18.48 -26.25 -25.83
C GLY A 303 -18.08 -27.69 -25.52
N ARG A 304 -16.99 -28.22 -26.10
CA ARG A 304 -16.56 -29.63 -25.92
C ARG A 304 -15.77 -29.91 -24.64
N HIS A 305 -15.50 -28.90 -23.80
CA HIS A 305 -14.54 -28.99 -22.69
C HIS A 305 -15.09 -28.63 -21.29
N GLN A 306 -16.42 -28.62 -21.08
CA GLN A 306 -17.03 -28.06 -19.85
C GLN A 306 -17.28 -29.03 -18.67
N ASP A 307 -16.97 -30.33 -18.76
CA ASP A 307 -17.23 -31.28 -17.67
C ASP A 307 -15.95 -31.66 -16.90
N ASP A 308 -15.68 -30.97 -15.80
CA ASP A 308 -15.33 -31.58 -14.49
C ASP A 308 -14.83 -30.53 -13.50
N THR A 309 -15.49 -30.41 -12.34
CA THR A 309 -14.82 -30.23 -11.03
C THR A 309 -15.86 -30.28 -9.92
N THR A 310 -15.73 -31.27 -9.04
CA THR A 310 -16.32 -31.29 -7.70
C THR A 310 -15.21 -31.15 -6.67
N PRO A 311 -15.44 -30.46 -5.53
CA PRO A 311 -14.63 -30.69 -4.34
C PRO A 311 -15.44 -31.28 -3.18
N LEU A 312 -14.87 -32.33 -2.59
CA LEU A 312 -15.27 -32.97 -1.34
C LEU A 312 -14.98 -32.10 -0.12
N SER A 313 -15.83 -32.26 0.89
CA SER A 313 -15.77 -31.73 2.25
C SER A 313 -14.86 -32.55 3.16
N GLY A 314 -14.21 -31.87 4.11
CA GLY A 314 -13.81 -32.44 5.41
C GLY A 314 -12.38 -32.10 5.82
N LEU A 315 -12.16 -30.97 6.50
CA LEU A 315 -10.87 -30.64 7.12
C LEU A 315 -11.05 -29.94 8.47
N GLU A 316 -10.21 -30.35 9.41
CA GLU A 316 -9.94 -29.77 10.72
C GLU A 316 -9.63 -28.26 10.60
N VAL A 317 -10.18 -27.43 11.49
CA VAL A 317 -9.98 -25.96 11.42
C VAL A 317 -8.59 -25.61 11.97
N ARG A 318 -7.66 -25.23 11.08
CA ARG A 318 -6.35 -24.65 11.45
C ARG A 318 -6.37 -23.13 11.26
N PRO A 319 -5.74 -22.35 12.17
CA PRO A 319 -5.56 -20.91 11.97
C PRO A 319 -4.78 -20.63 10.69
N PHE A 320 -5.21 -19.61 9.95
CA PHE A 320 -4.39 -19.02 8.88
C PHE A 320 -3.22 -18.20 9.47
N PRO A 321 -2.13 -17.96 8.72
CA PRO A 321 -0.97 -17.23 9.23
C PRO A 321 -1.28 -15.87 9.87
N HIS A 322 -2.21 -15.09 9.32
CA HIS A 322 -2.63 -13.81 9.91
C HIS A 322 -3.42 -13.98 11.21
N GLN A 323 -4.19 -15.07 11.34
CA GLN A 323 -4.91 -15.39 12.56
C GLN A 323 -3.93 -15.82 13.65
N GLU A 324 -2.90 -16.59 13.28
CA GLU A 324 -1.82 -16.96 14.19
C GLU A 324 -1.08 -15.73 14.73
N GLN A 325 -0.75 -14.75 13.86
CA GLN A 325 -0.16 -13.48 14.28
C GLN A 325 -1.05 -12.71 15.26
N ILE A 326 -2.37 -12.64 15.01
CA ILE A 326 -3.30 -11.99 15.94
C ILE A 326 -3.34 -12.73 17.29
N LEU A 327 -3.38 -14.07 17.25
CA LEU A 327 -3.41 -14.89 18.46
C LEU A 327 -2.10 -14.79 19.27
N GLU A 328 -0.95 -14.71 18.59
CA GLU A 328 0.35 -14.46 19.23
C GLU A 328 0.41 -13.07 19.86
N ALA A 329 -0.13 -12.05 19.18
CA ALA A 329 -0.22 -10.70 19.74
C ALA A 329 -1.13 -10.66 20.99
N LEU A 330 -2.28 -11.33 20.95
CA LEU A 330 -3.17 -11.49 22.11
C LEU A 330 -2.50 -12.23 23.26
N ALA A 331 -1.76 -13.31 22.98
CA ALA A 331 -0.99 -14.03 23.98
C ALA A 331 0.12 -13.15 24.57
N THR A 332 0.80 -12.36 23.75
CA THR A 332 1.84 -11.41 24.19
C THR A 332 1.26 -10.35 25.13
N GLU A 333 0.10 -9.77 24.79
CA GLU A 333 -0.55 -8.79 25.67
C GLU A 333 -0.89 -9.40 27.04
N ARG A 334 -1.35 -10.65 27.08
CA ARG A 334 -1.70 -11.33 28.34
C ARG A 334 -0.48 -11.80 29.13
N GLU A 335 0.42 -12.56 28.52
CA GLU A 335 1.51 -13.26 29.21
C GLU A 335 2.72 -12.36 29.49
N VAL A 336 3.01 -11.43 28.58
CA VAL A 336 4.19 -10.55 28.68
C VAL A 336 3.82 -9.19 29.27
N HIS A 337 2.63 -8.69 28.95
CA HIS A 337 2.21 -7.34 29.35
C HIS A 337 1.16 -7.31 30.47
N ASP A 338 0.67 -8.47 30.93
CA ASP A 338 -0.36 -8.58 31.97
C ASP A 338 -1.63 -7.77 31.64
N ARG A 339 -1.99 -7.75 30.34
CA ARG A 339 -3.13 -7.00 29.80
C ARG A 339 -4.19 -7.95 29.29
N HIS A 340 -5.34 -7.87 29.94
CA HIS A 340 -6.48 -8.76 29.68
C HIS A 340 -7.68 -8.06 29.05
N ARG A 341 -7.57 -6.77 28.72
CA ARG A 341 -8.56 -6.01 27.94
C ARG A 341 -7.96 -5.66 26.59
N ASN A 342 -8.33 -6.43 25.57
CA ASN A 342 -7.69 -6.36 24.25
C ASN A 342 -8.71 -6.00 23.15
N LEU A 343 -8.28 -5.18 22.19
CA LEU A 343 -9.04 -4.83 20.99
C LEU A 343 -8.34 -5.36 19.75
N VAL A 344 -9.06 -6.11 18.92
CA VAL A 344 -8.60 -6.55 17.60
C VAL A 344 -9.39 -5.82 16.53
N ILE A 345 -8.66 -5.09 15.69
CA ILE A 345 -9.19 -4.51 14.47
C ILE A 345 -8.90 -5.48 13.33
N ALA A 346 -9.91 -5.93 12.62
CA ALA A 346 -9.72 -6.79 11.47
C ALA A 346 -10.78 -6.55 10.41
N ALA A 347 -10.34 -6.42 9.16
CA ALA A 347 -11.19 -6.17 8.00
C ALA A 347 -12.39 -7.14 7.95
N THR A 348 -13.51 -6.67 7.42
CA THR A 348 -14.70 -7.51 7.21
C THR A 348 -14.37 -8.68 6.29
N GLY A 349 -14.65 -9.91 6.72
CA GLY A 349 -14.42 -11.12 5.93
C GLY A 349 -13.13 -11.88 6.26
N THR A 350 -12.24 -11.38 7.13
CA THR A 350 -10.96 -12.03 7.48
C THR A 350 -11.05 -13.06 8.62
N GLY A 351 -12.26 -13.34 9.10
CA GLY A 351 -12.51 -14.36 10.12
C GLY A 351 -12.36 -13.89 11.58
N LYS A 352 -12.76 -12.65 11.92
CA LYS A 352 -12.81 -12.13 13.31
C LYS A 352 -13.36 -13.13 14.33
N THR A 353 -14.50 -13.73 14.01
CA THR A 353 -15.17 -14.69 14.87
C THR A 353 -14.38 -16.01 15.00
N VAL A 354 -13.64 -16.40 13.97
CA VAL A 354 -12.74 -17.57 14.01
C VAL A 354 -11.56 -17.29 14.94
N VAL A 355 -10.97 -16.08 14.86
CA VAL A 355 -9.91 -15.64 15.79
C VAL A 355 -10.41 -15.71 17.24
N ALA A 356 -11.59 -15.14 17.53
CA ALA A 356 -12.13 -15.18 18.89
C ALA A 356 -12.44 -16.59 19.40
N ALA A 357 -12.90 -17.49 18.52
CA ALA A 357 -13.13 -18.89 18.86
C ALA A 357 -11.83 -19.65 19.12
N LEU A 358 -10.79 -19.42 18.32
CA LEU A 358 -9.46 -20.01 18.49
C LEU A 358 -8.76 -19.46 19.74
N ASP A 359 -8.90 -18.17 20.00
CA ASP A 359 -8.40 -17.51 21.22
C ASP A 359 -9.03 -18.13 22.46
N TYR A 360 -10.36 -18.25 22.48
CA TYR A 360 -11.08 -18.95 23.54
C TYR A 360 -10.64 -20.42 23.68
N ALA A 361 -10.38 -21.11 22.56
CA ALA A 361 -9.89 -22.50 22.59
C ALA A 361 -8.53 -22.61 23.30
N ARG A 362 -7.64 -21.63 23.13
CA ARG A 362 -6.35 -21.54 23.85
C ARG A 362 -6.53 -21.27 25.34
N LEU A 363 -7.56 -20.53 25.73
CA LEU A 363 -7.90 -20.24 27.12
C LEU A 363 -8.64 -21.40 27.83
N ARG A 364 -9.07 -22.43 27.10
CA ARG A 364 -10.00 -23.48 27.58
C ARG A 364 -9.41 -24.46 28.60
N HIS A 365 -8.16 -24.29 29.04
CA HIS A 365 -7.53 -25.17 30.04
C HIS A 365 -8.35 -25.31 31.34
N ALA A 366 -9.24 -24.35 31.65
CA ALA A 366 -10.13 -24.36 32.82
C ALA A 366 -11.65 -24.32 32.49
N HIS A 367 -12.07 -24.52 31.23
CA HIS A 367 -13.48 -24.35 30.78
C HIS A 367 -14.13 -23.01 31.24
N PRO A 368 -13.54 -21.85 30.89
CA PRO A 368 -14.01 -20.55 31.37
C PRO A 368 -15.41 -20.20 30.83
N ARG A 369 -16.25 -19.56 31.65
CA ARG A 369 -17.58 -19.11 31.25
C ARG A 369 -17.47 -17.97 30.23
N LEU A 370 -18.18 -18.09 29.11
CA LEU A 370 -18.11 -17.17 27.98
C LEU A 370 -19.39 -16.34 27.85
N LEU A 371 -19.24 -15.03 27.64
CA LEU A 371 -20.29 -14.18 27.08
C LEU A 371 -19.83 -13.61 25.74
N PHE A 372 -20.50 -13.99 24.66
CA PHE A 372 -20.33 -13.39 23.34
C PHE A 372 -21.47 -12.42 23.07
N VAL A 373 -21.16 -11.16 22.78
CA VAL A 373 -22.13 -10.08 22.59
C VAL A 373 -22.08 -9.56 21.16
N ALA A 374 -23.25 -9.45 20.52
CA ALA A 374 -23.42 -8.79 19.23
C ALA A 374 -24.78 -8.09 19.13
N HIS A 375 -24.97 -7.17 18.20
CA HIS A 375 -26.20 -6.38 18.10
C HIS A 375 -27.34 -7.08 17.30
N ARG A 376 -27.04 -8.14 16.53
CA ARG A 376 -28.00 -8.88 15.68
C ARG A 376 -28.02 -10.38 15.98
N LYS A 377 -29.21 -10.99 15.95
CA LYS A 377 -29.40 -12.45 16.17
C LYS A 377 -28.64 -13.29 15.13
N GLU A 378 -28.61 -12.85 13.88
CA GLU A 378 -27.93 -13.53 12.78
C GLU A 378 -26.42 -13.69 13.06
N ILE A 379 -25.79 -12.62 13.57
CA ILE A 379 -24.38 -12.65 13.97
C ILE A 379 -24.17 -13.61 15.14
N LEU A 380 -25.06 -13.61 16.14
CA LEU A 380 -24.98 -14.52 17.28
C LEU A 380 -25.07 -15.99 16.86
N ASP A 381 -26.01 -16.33 15.98
CA ASP A 381 -26.17 -17.69 15.46
C ASP A 381 -24.96 -18.12 14.61
N GLN A 382 -24.41 -17.21 13.80
CA GLN A 382 -23.17 -17.46 13.04
C GLN A 382 -21.99 -17.69 13.97
N SER A 383 -21.77 -16.80 14.95
CA SER A 383 -20.70 -16.92 15.94
C SER A 383 -20.80 -18.22 16.73
N ARG A 384 -22.00 -18.57 17.20
CA ARG A 384 -22.21 -19.84 17.89
C ARG A 384 -21.84 -21.04 17.01
N ARG A 385 -22.22 -21.04 15.73
CA ARG A 385 -21.81 -22.11 14.79
C ARG A 385 -20.29 -22.16 14.64
N THR A 386 -19.63 -21.02 14.46
CA THR A 386 -18.17 -20.95 14.35
C THR A 386 -17.48 -21.52 15.60
N TYR A 387 -17.92 -21.14 16.81
CA TYR A 387 -17.38 -21.69 18.06
C TYR A 387 -17.59 -23.21 18.14
N ARG A 388 -18.77 -23.72 17.77
CA ARG A 388 -19.03 -25.17 17.74
C ARG A 388 -18.10 -25.92 16.77
N THR A 389 -17.83 -25.34 15.60
CA THR A 389 -16.92 -25.92 14.61
C THR A 389 -15.47 -25.90 15.09
N VAL A 390 -14.99 -24.77 15.60
CA VAL A 390 -13.60 -24.63 16.08
C VAL A 390 -13.33 -25.50 17.30
N LEU A 391 -14.28 -25.59 18.23
CA LEU A 391 -14.15 -26.38 19.46
C LEU A 391 -14.50 -27.87 19.28
N ALA A 392 -14.96 -28.27 18.08
CA ALA A 392 -15.53 -29.58 17.80
C ALA A 392 -16.60 -30.03 18.83
N ASP A 393 -17.40 -29.07 19.32
CA ASP A 393 -18.44 -29.28 20.33
C ASP A 393 -19.78 -28.78 19.81
N GLY A 394 -20.63 -29.69 19.31
CA GLY A 394 -21.94 -29.36 18.75
C GLY A 394 -22.96 -28.81 19.76
N ALA A 395 -22.73 -28.98 21.06
CA ALA A 395 -23.60 -28.52 22.14
C ALA A 395 -23.19 -27.16 22.73
N PHE A 396 -22.08 -26.58 22.27
CA PHE A 396 -21.53 -25.35 22.83
C PHE A 396 -22.46 -24.15 22.62
N GLY A 397 -22.65 -23.35 23.68
CA GLY A 397 -23.35 -22.07 23.64
C GLY A 397 -24.88 -22.13 23.69
N GLU A 398 -25.46 -21.31 24.57
CA GLU A 398 -26.89 -20.96 24.64
C GLU A 398 -27.10 -19.55 24.08
N THR A 399 -28.26 -19.28 23.47
CA THR A 399 -28.56 -17.97 22.87
C THR A 399 -29.47 -17.16 23.80
N TYR A 400 -29.21 -15.86 23.94
CA TYR A 400 -30.10 -14.91 24.61
C TYR A 400 -30.52 -13.78 23.66
N VAL A 401 -31.60 -13.99 22.90
CA VAL A 401 -32.10 -13.01 21.92
C VAL A 401 -33.56 -13.24 21.56
N GLY A 402 -34.37 -12.18 21.64
CA GLY A 402 -35.82 -12.28 21.39
C GLY A 402 -36.49 -13.15 22.45
N GLU A 403 -37.13 -14.24 22.03
CA GLU A 403 -37.79 -15.19 22.94
C GLU A 403 -36.84 -16.24 23.54
N ASP A 404 -35.66 -16.44 22.94
CA ASP A 404 -34.69 -17.44 23.40
C ASP A 404 -34.06 -17.00 24.72
N ARG A 405 -34.08 -17.86 25.74
CA ARG A 405 -33.45 -17.62 27.05
C ARG A 405 -32.48 -18.74 27.45
N PRO A 406 -31.26 -18.41 27.92
CA PRO A 406 -30.31 -19.39 28.41
C PRO A 406 -30.76 -19.95 29.77
N GLN A 407 -30.55 -21.25 29.97
CA GLN A 407 -30.87 -21.94 31.22
C GLN A 407 -29.66 -22.04 32.15
N ARG A 408 -28.47 -22.32 31.61
CA ARG A 408 -27.26 -22.59 32.42
C ARG A 408 -26.39 -21.35 32.61
N TRP A 409 -26.46 -20.39 31.68
CA TRP A 409 -25.68 -19.15 31.73
C TRP A 409 -24.15 -19.33 31.75
N ASN A 410 -23.63 -20.48 31.30
CA ASN A 410 -22.19 -20.75 31.29
C ASN A 410 -21.49 -20.26 30.02
N HIS A 411 -22.11 -20.47 28.85
CA HIS A 411 -21.58 -20.00 27.56
C HIS A 411 -22.76 -19.37 26.82
N VAL A 412 -22.83 -18.04 26.81
CA VAL A 412 -24.01 -17.30 26.35
C VAL A 412 -23.65 -16.43 25.15
N PHE A 413 -24.46 -16.53 24.10
CA PHE A 413 -24.44 -15.66 22.92
C PHE A 413 -25.64 -14.72 22.99
N ALA A 414 -25.42 -13.48 23.44
CA ALA A 414 -26.50 -12.57 23.80
C ALA A 414 -26.52 -11.30 22.95
N SER A 415 -27.73 -10.77 22.69
CA SER A 415 -27.83 -9.42 22.13
C SER A 415 -27.74 -8.37 23.21
N VAL A 416 -27.11 -7.22 22.91
CA VAL A 416 -27.06 -6.08 23.85
C VAL A 416 -28.46 -5.65 24.28
N GLN A 417 -29.44 -5.68 23.38
CA GLN A 417 -30.83 -5.33 23.70
C GLN A 417 -31.45 -6.30 24.71
N SER A 418 -31.17 -7.61 24.59
CA SER A 418 -31.70 -8.61 25.51
C SER A 418 -31.04 -8.51 26.87
N LEU A 419 -29.73 -8.26 26.92
CA LEU A 419 -28.99 -7.97 28.15
C LEU A 419 -29.53 -6.71 28.84
N ALA A 420 -29.74 -5.63 28.09
CA ALA A 420 -30.28 -4.38 28.63
C ALA A 420 -31.72 -4.57 29.15
N SER A 421 -32.58 -5.31 28.43
CA SER A 421 -33.95 -5.60 28.86
C SER A 421 -34.01 -6.52 30.09
N TYR A 422 -33.01 -7.38 30.29
CA TYR A 422 -32.89 -8.21 31.49
C TYR A 422 -32.50 -7.40 32.72
N GLY A 423 -31.83 -6.27 32.54
CA GLY A 423 -31.05 -5.60 33.58
C GLY A 423 -29.71 -6.31 33.73
N VAL A 424 -28.65 -5.74 33.14
CA VAL A 424 -27.28 -6.29 33.23
C VAL A 424 -26.82 -6.41 34.67
N GLU A 425 -27.27 -5.51 35.53
CA GLU A 425 -27.06 -5.49 36.97
C GLU A 425 -27.52 -6.78 37.69
N ASN A 426 -28.44 -7.54 37.09
CA ASN A 426 -28.89 -8.82 37.61
C ASN A 426 -27.90 -9.98 37.36
N ILE A 427 -26.88 -9.76 36.53
CA ILE A 427 -25.80 -10.70 36.28
C ILE A 427 -24.65 -10.34 37.23
N PRO A 428 -24.07 -11.24 38.04
CA PRO A 428 -22.91 -10.91 38.86
C PRO A 428 -21.75 -10.36 38.01
N PRO A 429 -21.03 -9.31 38.45
CA PRO A 429 -19.94 -8.69 37.67
C PRO A 429 -18.87 -9.68 37.19
N ASP A 430 -18.57 -10.69 38.00
CA ASP A 430 -17.55 -11.73 37.83
C ASP A 430 -18.14 -13.07 37.32
N HIS A 431 -19.38 -13.07 36.82
CA HIS A 431 -20.04 -14.28 36.35
C HIS A 431 -19.45 -14.86 35.05
N PHE A 432 -18.91 -14.02 34.17
CA PHE A 432 -18.27 -14.47 32.93
C PHE A 432 -16.77 -14.29 33.03
N ASP A 433 -16.03 -15.36 32.74
CA ASP A 433 -14.57 -15.36 32.80
C ASP A 433 -13.98 -14.78 31.51
N VAL A 434 -14.65 -14.99 30.37
CA VAL A 434 -14.31 -14.41 29.05
C VAL A 434 -15.50 -13.64 28.51
N VAL A 435 -15.30 -12.37 28.13
CA VAL A 435 -16.30 -11.56 27.42
C VAL A 435 -15.75 -11.16 26.07
N VAL A 436 -16.47 -11.51 25.01
CA VAL A 436 -16.16 -11.12 23.63
C VAL A 436 -17.29 -10.23 23.12
N ILE A 437 -16.95 -9.05 22.60
CA ILE A 437 -17.92 -8.12 22.03
C ILE A 437 -17.57 -7.85 20.57
N ASP A 438 -18.46 -8.27 19.67
CA ASP A 438 -18.33 -8.01 18.24
C ASP A 438 -18.95 -6.67 17.84
N GLU A 439 -18.46 -6.11 16.73
CA GLU A 439 -18.76 -4.75 16.27
C GLU A 439 -18.58 -3.71 17.39
N PHE A 440 -17.41 -3.74 18.03
CA PHE A 440 -17.07 -2.94 19.21
C PHE A 440 -17.17 -1.42 18.97
N HIS A 441 -17.24 -0.97 17.72
CA HIS A 441 -17.46 0.44 17.41
C HIS A 441 -18.78 1.02 17.96
N HIS A 442 -19.72 0.17 18.40
CA HIS A 442 -20.95 0.57 19.12
C HIS A 442 -20.77 0.77 20.63
N ALA A 443 -19.57 0.54 21.18
CA ALA A 443 -19.29 0.51 22.62
C ALA A 443 -19.68 1.77 23.40
N ALA A 444 -19.69 2.94 22.74
CA ALA A 444 -20.06 4.21 23.36
C ALA A 444 -21.58 4.39 23.56
N SER A 445 -22.41 3.54 22.96
CA SER A 445 -23.87 3.61 23.13
C SER A 445 -24.26 3.30 24.59
N PRO A 446 -25.34 3.90 25.13
CA PRO A 446 -25.72 3.70 26.53
C PRO A 446 -25.92 2.23 26.92
N THR A 447 -26.45 1.42 26.00
CA THR A 447 -26.71 0.00 26.23
C THR A 447 -25.43 -0.84 26.24
N TYR A 448 -24.45 -0.54 25.39
CA TYR A 448 -23.14 -1.18 25.46
C TYR A 448 -22.36 -0.73 26.71
N ARG A 449 -22.38 0.56 27.05
CA ARG A 449 -21.76 1.07 28.28
C ARG A 449 -22.26 0.36 29.53
N ALA A 450 -23.56 0.15 29.65
CA ALA A 450 -24.13 -0.59 30.78
C ALA A 450 -23.52 -2.00 30.93
N VAL A 451 -23.23 -2.69 29.82
CA VAL A 451 -22.54 -4.00 29.82
C VAL A 451 -21.08 -3.84 30.25
N LEU A 452 -20.38 -2.87 29.66
CA LEU A 452 -18.94 -2.65 29.83
C LEU A 452 -18.54 -2.14 31.22
N ASP A 453 -19.39 -1.30 31.82
CA ASP A 453 -19.17 -0.69 33.12
C ASP A 453 -19.47 -1.66 34.27
N HIS A 454 -20.38 -2.62 34.03
CA HIS A 454 -20.82 -3.59 35.03
C HIS A 454 -19.97 -4.87 35.07
N LEU A 455 -19.73 -5.50 33.92
CA LEU A 455 -19.03 -6.78 33.84
C LEU A 455 -17.50 -6.62 34.01
N ARG A 456 -16.91 -7.52 34.81
CA ARG A 456 -15.48 -7.55 35.16
C ARG A 456 -14.89 -8.95 34.87
N PRO A 457 -14.80 -9.35 33.60
CA PRO A 457 -14.24 -10.64 33.23
C PRO A 457 -12.73 -10.70 33.45
N ALA A 458 -12.21 -11.93 33.59
CA ALA A 458 -10.77 -12.17 33.59
C ALA A 458 -10.16 -11.84 32.24
N GLU A 459 -10.86 -12.14 31.13
CA GLU A 459 -10.44 -11.85 29.77
C GLU A 459 -11.52 -11.10 29.00
N PHE A 460 -11.13 -10.01 28.35
CA PHE A 460 -12.03 -9.18 27.56
C PHE A 460 -11.46 -8.94 26.17
N LEU A 461 -12.27 -9.22 25.15
CA LEU A 461 -11.90 -9.08 23.75
C LEU A 461 -12.95 -8.26 22.98
N GLY A 462 -12.56 -7.06 22.54
CA GLY A 462 -13.31 -6.28 21.56
C GLY A 462 -12.90 -6.68 20.14
N LEU A 463 -13.87 -6.88 19.24
CA LEU A 463 -13.64 -7.12 17.82
C LEU A 463 -14.32 -6.01 17.01
N THR A 464 -13.60 -5.39 16.08
CA THR A 464 -14.21 -4.42 15.15
C THR A 464 -13.50 -4.44 13.81
N ALA A 465 -14.18 -4.01 12.74
CA ALA A 465 -13.52 -3.69 11.48
C ALA A 465 -12.99 -2.26 11.45
N THR A 466 -13.60 -1.38 12.24
CA THR A 466 -13.41 0.07 12.17
C THR A 466 -13.43 0.62 13.60
N PRO A 467 -12.31 1.06 14.18
CA PRO A 467 -12.32 1.67 15.51
C PRO A 467 -12.91 3.10 15.47
N GLU A 468 -12.82 3.78 14.33
CA GLU A 468 -13.35 5.14 14.16
C GLU A 468 -14.87 5.13 13.91
N ARG A 469 -15.62 5.86 14.74
CA ARG A 469 -17.08 6.00 14.60
C ARG A 469 -17.45 7.11 13.62
N SER A 470 -18.69 7.07 13.15
CA SER A 470 -19.29 8.09 12.28
C SER A 470 -19.45 9.47 12.95
N ASP A 471 -19.43 9.53 14.28
CA ASP A 471 -19.43 10.76 15.08
C ASP A 471 -18.02 11.26 15.44
N GLY A 472 -16.97 10.65 14.86
CA GLY A 472 -15.58 11.05 15.03
C GLY A 472 -14.93 10.59 16.34
N VAL A 473 -15.64 9.81 17.16
CA VAL A 473 -15.11 9.27 18.43
C VAL A 473 -14.47 7.90 18.18
N ASP A 474 -13.28 7.68 18.74
CA ASP A 474 -12.57 6.42 18.65
C ASP A 474 -12.84 5.51 19.85
N VAL A 475 -13.15 4.23 19.60
CA VAL A 475 -13.36 3.27 20.70
C VAL A 475 -12.08 2.80 21.36
N ARG A 476 -10.91 2.98 20.71
CA ARG A 476 -9.59 2.73 21.28
C ARG A 476 -9.36 3.60 22.52
N ASP A 477 -9.58 4.89 22.36
CA ASP A 477 -9.31 5.90 23.39
C ASP A 477 -10.23 5.71 24.60
N LEU A 478 -11.49 5.37 24.34
CA LEU A 478 -12.51 5.26 25.38
C LEU A 478 -12.35 4.03 26.28
N PHE A 479 -11.90 2.91 25.73
CA PHE A 479 -12.01 1.61 26.42
C PHE A 479 -10.69 0.82 26.49
N PHE A 480 -9.67 1.21 25.71
CA PHE A 480 -8.41 0.48 25.61
C PHE A 480 -7.18 1.37 25.76
N GLU A 481 -7.33 2.60 26.29
CA GLU A 481 -6.23 3.55 26.49
C GLU A 481 -5.47 3.83 25.18
N GLY A 482 -6.19 3.93 24.06
CA GLY A 482 -5.62 4.17 22.73
C GLY A 482 -4.99 2.93 22.08
N ARG A 483 -4.98 1.77 22.75
CA ARG A 483 -4.28 0.56 22.29
C ARG A 483 -5.13 -0.35 21.43
N THR A 484 -4.44 -1.11 20.58
CA THR A 484 -4.97 -2.28 19.88
C THR A 484 -3.97 -3.42 19.97
N ALA A 485 -4.47 -4.63 20.27
CA ALA A 485 -3.65 -5.83 20.35
C ALA A 485 -3.19 -6.27 18.95
N ALA A 486 -4.06 -6.17 17.95
CA ALA A 486 -3.71 -6.41 16.56
C ALA A 486 -4.61 -5.61 15.61
N GLU A 487 -4.05 -5.20 14.46
CA GLU A 487 -4.76 -4.50 13.39
C GLU A 487 -4.48 -5.18 12.04
N LEU A 488 -5.53 -5.61 11.34
CA LEU A 488 -5.48 -6.12 9.97
C LEU A 488 -6.37 -5.26 9.08
N ARG A 489 -5.75 -4.38 8.28
CA ARG A 489 -6.44 -3.45 7.38
C ARG A 489 -6.98 -4.15 6.14
N LEU A 490 -7.83 -3.45 5.38
CA LEU A 490 -8.40 -4.00 4.15
C LEU A 490 -7.31 -4.32 3.11
N TRP A 491 -6.39 -3.38 2.89
CA TRP A 491 -5.23 -3.55 2.00
C TRP A 491 -4.47 -4.85 2.29
N ASP A 492 -4.08 -5.01 3.55
CA ASP A 492 -3.38 -6.18 4.07
C ASP A 492 -4.13 -7.49 3.82
N ALA A 493 -5.44 -7.46 3.99
CA ALA A 493 -6.30 -8.62 3.80
C ALA A 493 -6.46 -9.00 2.32
N LEU A 494 -6.37 -8.03 1.42
CA LEU A 494 -6.36 -8.27 -0.02
C LEU A 494 -5.01 -8.82 -0.48
N SER A 495 -3.90 -8.21 -0.05
CA SER A 495 -2.54 -8.68 -0.39
C SER A 495 -2.24 -10.08 0.14
N ALA A 496 -2.81 -10.45 1.30
CA ALA A 496 -2.67 -11.78 1.87
C ALA A 496 -3.66 -12.82 1.29
N ASP A 497 -4.38 -12.48 0.22
CA ASP A 497 -5.36 -13.34 -0.44
C ASP A 497 -6.45 -13.87 0.52
N LEU A 498 -6.82 -13.09 1.53
CA LEU A 498 -7.84 -13.45 2.54
C LEU A 498 -9.24 -13.05 2.09
N LEU A 499 -9.31 -12.09 1.19
CA LEU A 499 -10.52 -11.55 0.60
C LEU A 499 -10.51 -11.80 -0.91
N VAL A 500 -11.67 -11.71 -1.53
CA VAL A 500 -11.77 -11.65 -2.99
C VAL A 500 -11.37 -10.22 -3.41
N PRO A 501 -10.50 -10.05 -4.41
CA PRO A 501 -10.14 -8.73 -4.91
C PRO A 501 -11.34 -8.00 -5.53
N PHE A 502 -11.19 -6.70 -5.76
CA PHE A 502 -12.25 -5.86 -6.29
C PHE A 502 -11.86 -5.16 -7.59
N HIS A 503 -12.83 -4.98 -8.50
CA HIS A 503 -12.74 -4.06 -9.62
C HIS A 503 -13.66 -2.88 -9.35
N TYR A 504 -13.05 -1.73 -9.09
CA TYR A 504 -13.76 -0.49 -8.81
C TYR A 504 -13.88 0.35 -10.07
N PHE A 505 -15.12 0.64 -10.47
CA PHE A 505 -15.41 1.55 -11.57
C PHE A 505 -16.07 2.80 -11.01
N GLY A 506 -15.36 3.91 -11.03
CA GLY A 506 -15.92 5.22 -10.74
C GLY A 506 -16.51 5.82 -12.01
N VAL A 507 -17.83 5.91 -12.04
CA VAL A 507 -18.62 6.43 -13.16
C VAL A 507 -19.10 7.83 -12.78
N ALA A 508 -18.94 8.79 -13.67
CA ALA A 508 -19.43 10.13 -13.50
C ALA A 508 -20.97 10.12 -13.42
N ASP A 509 -21.49 10.78 -12.39
CA ASP A 509 -22.91 11.02 -12.19
C ASP A 509 -23.20 12.48 -12.56
N ASP A 510 -24.28 12.71 -13.31
CA ASP A 510 -24.59 14.05 -13.81
C ASP A 510 -25.28 14.93 -12.74
N VAL A 511 -25.34 14.43 -11.50
CA VAL A 511 -25.96 15.09 -10.36
C VAL A 511 -24.99 16.07 -9.71
N ASP A 512 -25.40 17.33 -9.61
CA ASP A 512 -24.68 18.38 -8.88
C ASP A 512 -25.16 18.49 -7.43
N LEU A 513 -24.25 18.20 -6.49
CA LEU A 513 -24.50 18.24 -5.05
C LEU A 513 -23.89 19.49 -4.39
N THR A 514 -23.26 20.38 -5.17
CA THR A 514 -22.59 21.58 -4.63
C THR A 514 -23.56 22.55 -3.94
N GLY A 515 -24.81 22.61 -4.41
CA GLY A 515 -25.88 23.45 -3.87
C GLY A 515 -26.59 22.89 -2.63
N ILE A 516 -26.34 21.63 -2.25
CA ILE A 516 -27.02 21.02 -1.10
C ILE A 516 -26.44 21.54 0.21
N GLU A 517 -27.30 21.76 1.20
CA GLU A 517 -26.91 22.23 2.52
C GLU A 517 -26.03 21.20 3.24
N TRP A 518 -24.94 21.69 3.86
CA TRP A 518 -23.96 20.89 4.58
C TRP A 518 -24.06 21.17 6.09
N LYS A 519 -24.43 20.17 6.89
CA LYS A 519 -24.61 20.30 8.34
C LYS A 519 -23.81 19.22 9.07
N ARG A 520 -23.06 19.64 10.10
CA ARG A 520 -22.28 18.76 11.00
C ARG A 520 -21.45 17.71 10.25
N GLY A 521 -20.80 18.14 9.16
CA GLY A 521 -19.91 17.26 8.40
C GLY A 521 -20.59 16.29 7.44
N SER A 522 -21.89 16.45 7.12
CA SER A 522 -22.61 15.62 6.13
C SER A 522 -23.70 16.41 5.38
N TYR A 523 -24.21 15.84 4.28
CA TYR A 523 -25.34 16.42 3.52
C TYR A 523 -26.69 16.17 4.22
N ASP A 524 -27.63 17.10 4.06
CA ASP A 524 -29.02 16.92 4.47
C ASP A 524 -29.71 15.80 3.66
N THR A 525 -30.22 14.78 4.34
CA THR A 525 -30.78 13.57 3.70
C THR A 525 -32.08 13.82 2.95
N THR A 526 -32.91 14.77 3.42
CA THR A 526 -34.18 15.13 2.78
C THR A 526 -33.94 15.79 1.42
N SER A 527 -32.98 16.71 1.38
CA SER A 527 -32.57 17.39 0.14
C SER A 527 -31.95 16.42 -0.88
N LEU A 528 -31.18 15.42 -0.40
CA LEU A 528 -30.64 14.35 -1.26
C LEU A 528 -31.76 13.48 -1.86
N ASP A 529 -32.75 13.09 -1.06
CA ASP A 529 -33.86 12.24 -1.53
C ASP A 529 -34.60 12.86 -2.72
N GLY A 530 -34.93 14.15 -2.64
CA GLY A 530 -35.63 14.87 -3.72
C GLY A 530 -34.84 14.99 -5.03
N LEU A 531 -33.51 14.84 -4.98
CA LEU A 531 -32.64 14.93 -6.16
C LEU A 531 -32.43 13.56 -6.83
N TYR A 532 -32.38 12.49 -6.03
CA TYR A 532 -32.12 11.13 -6.50
C TYR A 532 -33.39 10.36 -6.88
N THR A 533 -34.49 10.56 -6.16
CA THR A 533 -35.75 9.85 -6.38
C THR A 533 -36.51 10.43 -7.58
N GLY A 534 -36.92 9.58 -8.52
CA GLY A 534 -37.68 10.01 -9.72
C GLY A 534 -36.82 10.60 -10.84
N ASN A 535 -35.49 10.50 -10.75
CA ASN A 535 -34.58 10.89 -11.82
C ASN A 535 -34.41 9.73 -12.82
N ASP A 536 -35.31 9.62 -13.79
CA ASP A 536 -35.34 8.52 -14.77
C ASP A 536 -34.08 8.50 -15.66
N ALA A 537 -33.54 9.67 -16.01
CA ALA A 537 -32.33 9.79 -16.80
C ALA A 537 -31.11 9.19 -16.09
N ARG A 538 -30.94 9.51 -14.80
CA ARG A 538 -29.89 8.92 -13.96
C ARG A 538 -30.09 7.41 -13.79
N ALA A 539 -31.31 6.97 -13.49
CA ALA A 539 -31.57 5.55 -13.29
C ALA A 539 -31.32 4.72 -14.56
N ALA A 540 -31.65 5.26 -15.74
CA ALA A 540 -31.32 4.66 -17.03
C ALA A 540 -29.80 4.59 -17.27
N LYS A 541 -29.05 5.63 -16.89
CA LYS A 541 -27.57 5.61 -16.89
C LYS A 541 -27.04 4.49 -15.99
N VAL A 542 -27.52 4.37 -14.75
CA VAL A 542 -27.12 3.31 -13.82
C VAL A 542 -27.34 1.92 -14.42
N VAL A 543 -28.50 1.66 -15.03
CA VAL A 543 -28.80 0.38 -15.70
C VAL A 543 -27.86 0.12 -16.87
N ARG A 544 -27.59 1.12 -17.71
CA ARG A 544 -26.70 1.00 -18.87
C ARG A 544 -25.28 0.64 -18.44
N GLU A 545 -24.71 1.36 -17.47
CA GLU A 545 -23.35 1.10 -16.99
C GLU A 545 -23.25 -0.27 -16.30
N THR A 546 -24.31 -0.68 -15.58
CA THR A 546 -24.42 -2.02 -15.00
C THR A 546 -24.32 -3.10 -16.09
N ARG A 547 -25.06 -2.95 -17.20
CA ARG A 547 -25.02 -3.88 -18.35
C ARG A 547 -23.70 -3.86 -19.11
N ALA A 548 -23.07 -2.68 -19.22
CA ALA A 548 -21.79 -2.54 -19.91
C ALA A 548 -20.67 -3.28 -19.16
N LYS A 549 -20.66 -3.16 -17.83
CA LYS A 549 -19.60 -3.72 -16.99
C LYS A 549 -19.87 -5.17 -16.59
N ILE A 550 -21.10 -5.59 -16.36
CA ILE A 550 -21.39 -6.96 -15.90
C ILE A 550 -21.63 -7.90 -17.08
N THR A 551 -20.99 -9.07 -17.08
CA THR A 551 -21.12 -10.06 -18.18
C THR A 551 -22.56 -10.54 -18.35
N ASP A 552 -23.17 -10.98 -17.27
CA ASP A 552 -24.56 -11.43 -17.24
C ASP A 552 -25.27 -10.84 -16.03
N VAL A 553 -26.08 -9.81 -16.28
CA VAL A 553 -26.88 -9.13 -15.25
C VAL A 553 -28.00 -10.01 -14.67
N THR A 554 -28.33 -11.13 -15.32
CA THR A 554 -29.35 -12.09 -14.83
C THR A 554 -28.75 -13.19 -13.96
N ALA A 555 -27.42 -13.33 -13.94
CA ALA A 555 -26.70 -14.24 -13.05
C ALA A 555 -26.06 -13.52 -11.85
N MET A 556 -26.02 -12.18 -11.86
CA MET A 556 -25.39 -11.36 -10.83
C MET A 556 -26.11 -11.45 -9.49
N ARG A 557 -25.36 -11.21 -8.41
CA ARG A 557 -25.87 -11.06 -7.05
C ARG A 557 -25.41 -9.72 -6.50
N ALA A 558 -26.23 -8.70 -6.71
CA ALA A 558 -25.90 -7.31 -6.46
C ALA A 558 -26.54 -6.75 -5.18
N LEU A 559 -25.82 -5.85 -4.52
CA LEU A 559 -26.34 -4.98 -3.47
C LEU A 559 -26.25 -3.52 -3.94
N GLY A 560 -27.36 -2.79 -3.87
CA GLY A 560 -27.42 -1.36 -4.17
C GLY A 560 -27.65 -0.53 -2.92
N PHE A 561 -26.77 0.45 -2.66
CA PHE A 561 -26.87 1.33 -1.49
C PHE A 561 -27.46 2.69 -1.87
N CYS A 562 -28.67 2.98 -1.38
CA CYS A 562 -29.45 4.17 -1.73
C CYS A 562 -29.48 5.21 -0.58
N VAL A 563 -29.82 6.46 -0.92
CA VAL A 563 -29.93 7.56 0.07
C VAL A 563 -31.16 7.47 0.98
N SER A 564 -32.27 6.92 0.49
CA SER A 564 -33.56 6.89 1.20
C SER A 564 -34.37 5.64 0.83
N VAL A 565 -35.39 5.32 1.64
CA VAL A 565 -36.36 4.23 1.37
C VAL A 565 -37.03 4.44 0.02
N ALA A 566 -37.50 5.66 -0.27
CA ALA A 566 -38.16 6.00 -1.53
C ALA A 566 -37.24 5.77 -2.74
N HIS A 567 -35.95 6.14 -2.62
CA HIS A 567 -34.96 5.91 -3.67
C HIS A 567 -34.70 4.41 -3.87
N ALA A 568 -34.61 3.61 -2.81
CA ALA A 568 -34.42 2.16 -2.92
C ALA A 568 -35.59 1.46 -3.63
N GLU A 569 -36.83 1.81 -3.28
CA GLU A 569 -38.03 1.30 -3.95
C GLU A 569 -38.09 1.73 -5.43
N TYR A 570 -37.73 2.99 -5.70
CA TYR A 570 -37.66 3.51 -7.06
C TYR A 570 -36.65 2.75 -7.92
N MET A 571 -35.42 2.54 -7.44
CA MET A 571 -34.39 1.80 -8.17
C MET A 571 -34.76 0.33 -8.39
N ALA A 572 -35.39 -0.32 -7.40
CA ALA A 572 -35.88 -1.70 -7.55
C ALA A 572 -36.93 -1.82 -8.67
N ARG A 573 -37.83 -0.84 -8.79
CA ARG A 573 -38.81 -0.77 -9.90
C ARG A 573 -38.11 -0.57 -11.24
N VAL A 574 -37.19 0.39 -11.35
CA VAL A 574 -36.48 0.69 -12.59
C VAL A 574 -35.68 -0.50 -13.09
N PHE A 575 -34.92 -1.15 -12.21
CA PHE A 575 -34.13 -2.34 -12.57
C PHE A 575 -35.03 -3.49 -13.02
N THR A 576 -36.12 -3.74 -12.31
CA THR A 576 -37.07 -4.80 -12.67
C THR A 576 -37.73 -4.53 -14.03
N ALA A 577 -38.12 -3.28 -14.30
CA ALA A 577 -38.64 -2.86 -15.60
C ALA A 577 -37.60 -3.02 -16.73
N ALA A 578 -36.31 -2.89 -16.41
CA ALA A 578 -35.21 -3.14 -17.32
C ALA A 578 -34.81 -4.64 -17.41
N GLY A 579 -35.61 -5.57 -16.87
CA GLY A 579 -35.36 -7.01 -16.95
C GLY A 579 -34.33 -7.53 -15.95
N ILE A 580 -33.97 -6.74 -14.93
CA ILE A 580 -33.06 -7.14 -13.85
C ILE A 580 -33.89 -7.28 -12.58
N LEU A 581 -34.26 -8.51 -12.22
CA LEU A 581 -35.17 -8.76 -11.10
C LEU A 581 -34.59 -8.17 -9.82
N SER A 582 -35.29 -7.21 -9.22
CA SER A 582 -34.76 -6.44 -8.10
C SER A 582 -35.81 -6.17 -7.03
N GLU A 583 -35.39 -6.13 -5.77
CA GLU A 583 -36.27 -5.85 -4.63
C GLU A 583 -35.65 -4.80 -3.71
N ALA A 584 -36.48 -4.02 -3.01
CA ALA A 584 -36.04 -3.06 -2.00
C ALA A 584 -36.17 -3.67 -0.59
N VAL A 585 -35.14 -3.49 0.23
CA VAL A 585 -35.10 -3.96 1.63
C VAL A 585 -34.75 -2.80 2.54
N THR A 586 -35.63 -2.50 3.49
CA THR A 586 -35.49 -1.34 4.38
C THR A 586 -35.62 -1.74 5.85
N GLY A 587 -35.35 -0.81 6.76
CA GLY A 587 -35.44 -1.07 8.21
C GLY A 587 -36.86 -1.43 8.67
N GLN A 588 -37.88 -1.15 7.84
CA GLN A 588 -39.28 -1.46 8.10
C GLN A 588 -39.70 -2.83 7.53
N THR A 589 -38.89 -3.45 6.67
CA THR A 589 -39.17 -4.79 6.12
C THR A 589 -39.16 -5.81 7.25
N ALA A 590 -40.23 -6.62 7.34
CA ALA A 590 -40.33 -7.68 8.33
C ALA A 590 -39.16 -8.67 8.18
N ARG A 591 -38.73 -9.25 9.30
CA ARG A 591 -37.53 -10.09 9.35
C ARG A 591 -37.61 -11.30 8.41
N ASP A 592 -38.76 -11.98 8.38
CA ASP A 592 -38.97 -13.15 7.53
C ASP A 592 -38.93 -12.79 6.04
N ASP A 593 -39.45 -11.62 5.68
CA ASP A 593 -39.42 -11.11 4.30
C ASP A 593 -38.00 -10.74 3.87
N ARG A 594 -37.23 -10.11 4.77
CA ARG A 594 -35.81 -9.80 4.56
C ARG A 594 -34.99 -11.07 4.35
N ASP A 595 -35.16 -12.08 5.21
CA ASP A 595 -34.48 -13.37 5.07
C ASP A 595 -34.90 -14.08 3.77
N GLY A 596 -36.18 -13.94 3.38
CA GLY A 596 -36.70 -14.38 2.10
C GLY A 596 -36.00 -13.71 0.91
N ALA A 597 -35.84 -12.39 0.94
CA ALA A 597 -35.15 -11.62 -0.10
C ALA A 597 -33.68 -12.04 -0.24
N LEU A 598 -32.98 -12.25 0.88
CA LEU A 598 -31.59 -12.75 0.88
C LEU A 598 -31.47 -14.15 0.29
N ARG A 599 -32.41 -15.06 0.60
CA ARG A 599 -32.45 -16.39 -0.03
C ARG A 599 -32.70 -16.28 -1.53
N ARG A 600 -33.64 -15.43 -1.96
CA ARG A 600 -33.91 -15.19 -3.39
C ARG A 600 -32.68 -14.64 -4.12
N LEU A 601 -31.92 -13.73 -3.51
CA LEU A 601 -30.66 -13.22 -4.06
C LEU A 601 -29.61 -14.34 -4.19
N ARG A 602 -29.41 -15.14 -3.13
CA ARG A 602 -28.47 -16.26 -3.14
C ARG A 602 -28.77 -17.25 -4.26
N ASP A 603 -30.05 -17.59 -4.41
CA ASP A 603 -30.56 -18.58 -5.35
C ASP A 603 -30.80 -17.98 -6.77
N ARG A 604 -30.38 -16.72 -7.02
CA ARG A 604 -30.52 -15.98 -8.29
C ARG A 604 -31.96 -15.79 -8.78
N ARG A 605 -32.95 -15.88 -7.89
CA ARG A 605 -34.35 -15.52 -8.20
C ARG A 605 -34.56 -14.00 -8.22
N VAL A 606 -33.68 -13.28 -7.52
CA VAL A 606 -33.53 -11.83 -7.57
C VAL A 606 -32.05 -11.56 -7.85
N ASN A 607 -31.77 -10.55 -8.66
CA ASN A 607 -30.43 -10.18 -9.09
C ASN A 607 -29.87 -9.01 -8.28
N CYS A 608 -30.71 -8.10 -7.79
CA CYS A 608 -30.27 -6.94 -7.02
C CYS A 608 -31.18 -6.67 -5.82
N LEU A 609 -30.57 -6.41 -4.66
CA LEU A 609 -31.27 -5.87 -3.50
C LEU A 609 -30.84 -4.41 -3.25
N PHE A 610 -31.80 -3.49 -3.31
CA PHE A 610 -31.57 -2.09 -2.96
C PHE A 610 -31.89 -1.86 -1.48
N ALA A 611 -30.99 -1.20 -0.75
CA ALA A 611 -31.15 -0.97 0.68
C ALA A 611 -30.63 0.37 1.16
N VAL A 612 -31.12 0.76 2.34
CA VAL A 612 -30.74 1.97 3.06
C VAL A 612 -30.37 1.56 4.47
N ASP A 613 -29.08 1.60 4.77
CA ASP A 613 -28.48 1.33 6.09
C ASP A 613 -28.70 -0.08 6.70
N VAL A 614 -29.62 -0.91 6.17
CA VAL A 614 -29.92 -2.26 6.69
C VAL A 614 -28.75 -3.23 6.50
N PHE A 615 -28.06 -3.13 5.36
CA PHE A 615 -26.97 -4.03 4.96
C PHE A 615 -25.58 -3.51 5.30
N ASN A 616 -25.48 -2.38 6.01
CA ASN A 616 -24.18 -1.89 6.48
C ASN A 616 -23.55 -2.89 7.48
N GLU A 617 -24.36 -3.64 8.23
CA GLU A 617 -23.91 -4.62 9.25
C GLU A 617 -24.71 -5.93 9.18
N GLY A 618 -24.09 -7.06 9.56
CA GLY A 618 -24.78 -8.34 9.78
C GLY A 618 -25.37 -9.07 8.57
N LEU A 619 -24.92 -8.76 7.34
CA LEU A 619 -25.29 -9.49 6.12
C LEU A 619 -24.39 -10.71 5.90
N ASP A 620 -24.98 -11.90 5.72
CA ASP A 620 -24.27 -13.17 5.46
C ASP A 620 -24.62 -13.76 4.08
N VAL A 621 -24.18 -13.09 3.02
CA VAL A 621 -24.26 -13.60 1.63
C VAL A 621 -22.89 -13.50 0.97
N PRO A 622 -21.97 -14.46 1.20
CA PRO A 622 -20.63 -14.43 0.61
C PRO A 622 -20.62 -14.43 -0.92
N GLN A 623 -21.70 -14.88 -1.56
CA GLN A 623 -21.84 -14.96 -3.02
C GLN A 623 -22.09 -13.62 -3.70
N VAL A 624 -22.27 -12.51 -2.95
CA VAL A 624 -22.41 -11.17 -3.54
C VAL A 624 -21.18 -10.84 -4.36
N ASP A 625 -21.39 -10.59 -5.65
CA ASP A 625 -20.36 -10.34 -6.66
C ASP A 625 -20.39 -8.91 -7.22
N THR A 626 -21.43 -8.15 -6.87
CA THR A 626 -21.64 -6.80 -7.38
C THR A 626 -22.09 -5.84 -6.27
N VAL A 627 -21.49 -4.66 -6.19
CA VAL A 627 -21.92 -3.57 -5.30
C VAL A 627 -22.16 -2.30 -6.11
N LEU A 628 -23.35 -1.71 -5.96
CA LEU A 628 -23.73 -0.43 -6.57
C LEU A 628 -23.77 0.64 -5.48
N LEU A 629 -22.87 1.62 -5.55
CA LEU A 629 -22.85 2.77 -4.65
C LEU A 629 -23.62 3.92 -5.32
N LEU A 630 -24.87 4.11 -4.89
CA LEU A 630 -25.81 5.08 -5.49
C LEU A 630 -26.04 6.31 -4.60
N ARG A 631 -25.25 6.47 -3.54
CA ARG A 631 -25.33 7.56 -2.57
C ARG A 631 -23.96 8.17 -2.29
N PRO A 632 -23.89 9.46 -1.92
CA PRO A 632 -22.68 10.06 -1.36
C PRO A 632 -22.33 9.40 -0.02
N THR A 633 -21.34 8.48 -0.03
CA THR A 633 -20.80 7.89 1.21
C THR A 633 -19.49 8.59 1.56
N GLN A 634 -19.53 9.51 2.52
CA GLN A 634 -18.33 10.25 2.97
C GLN A 634 -17.50 9.45 3.97
N SER A 635 -18.17 8.75 4.89
CA SER A 635 -17.49 7.99 5.93
C SER A 635 -16.73 6.83 5.31
N ALA A 636 -15.39 6.82 5.45
CA ALA A 636 -14.55 5.71 5.03
C ALA A 636 -14.97 4.41 5.72
N THR A 637 -15.38 4.48 6.99
CA THR A 637 -15.94 3.36 7.75
C THR A 637 -17.15 2.73 7.05
N VAL A 638 -18.18 3.52 6.73
CA VAL A 638 -19.38 3.01 6.06
C VAL A 638 -19.05 2.48 4.68
N PHE A 639 -18.19 3.17 3.94
CA PHE A 639 -17.73 2.74 2.62
C PHE A 639 -17.03 1.36 2.66
N LEU A 640 -16.09 1.16 3.59
CA LEU A 640 -15.40 -0.11 3.77
C LEU A 640 -16.35 -1.22 4.24
N GLN A 641 -17.31 -0.91 5.12
CA GLN A 641 -18.31 -1.88 5.55
C GLN A 641 -19.19 -2.36 4.40
N GLN A 642 -19.62 -1.44 3.52
CA GLN A 642 -20.41 -1.74 2.31
C GLN A 642 -19.62 -2.62 1.34
N LEU A 643 -18.38 -2.22 1.04
CA LEU A 643 -17.48 -2.98 0.17
C LEU A 643 -17.19 -4.37 0.75
N GLY A 644 -16.94 -4.43 2.06
CA GLY A 644 -16.67 -5.62 2.85
C GLY A 644 -17.71 -6.73 2.77
N ARG A 645 -18.94 -6.42 2.34
CA ARG A 645 -20.00 -7.42 2.10
C ARG A 645 -19.73 -8.21 0.82
N GLY A 646 -19.20 -7.56 -0.19
CA GLY A 646 -18.83 -8.17 -1.47
C GLY A 646 -17.45 -8.82 -1.47
N LEU A 647 -16.56 -8.51 -0.51
CA LEU A 647 -15.16 -8.98 -0.50
C LEU A 647 -14.97 -10.40 0.07
N ARG A 648 -16.01 -11.03 0.61
CA ARG A 648 -15.91 -12.41 1.18
C ARG A 648 -15.64 -13.45 0.09
N ARG A 649 -14.95 -14.54 0.40
CA ARG A 649 -14.73 -15.65 -0.56
C ARG A 649 -15.98 -16.50 -0.79
N ALA A 650 -16.17 -16.95 -2.03
CA ALA A 650 -17.17 -17.95 -2.42
C ALA A 650 -16.63 -18.78 -3.60
N PRO A 651 -16.97 -20.09 -3.72
CA PRO A 651 -16.41 -20.98 -4.75
C PRO A 651 -16.55 -20.46 -6.19
N ASP A 652 -17.66 -19.81 -6.50
CA ASP A 652 -17.96 -19.31 -7.85
C ASP A 652 -17.66 -17.81 -8.02
N LYS A 653 -16.91 -17.20 -7.09
CA LYS A 653 -16.66 -15.74 -7.09
C LYS A 653 -15.19 -15.41 -7.22
N ALA A 654 -14.81 -14.94 -8.40
CA ALA A 654 -13.43 -14.56 -8.71
C ALA A 654 -13.08 -13.11 -8.33
N VAL A 655 -14.05 -12.19 -8.39
CA VAL A 655 -13.84 -10.75 -8.17
C VAL A 655 -15.14 -10.09 -7.68
N LEU A 656 -15.03 -9.03 -6.89
CA LEU A 656 -16.13 -8.11 -6.59
C LEU A 656 -16.14 -6.96 -7.61
N THR A 657 -17.22 -6.80 -8.38
CA THR A 657 -17.40 -5.61 -9.22
C THR A 657 -18.09 -4.50 -8.41
N VAL A 658 -17.48 -3.32 -8.35
CA VAL A 658 -18.03 -2.15 -7.65
C VAL A 658 -18.28 -1.05 -8.67
N LEU A 659 -19.51 -0.54 -8.73
CA LEU A 659 -19.87 0.62 -9.53
C LEU A 659 -20.17 1.78 -8.57
N ASP A 660 -19.31 2.80 -8.57
CA ASP A 660 -19.50 4.03 -7.79
C ASP A 660 -19.92 5.18 -8.70
N PHE A 661 -21.11 5.74 -8.46
CA PHE A 661 -21.64 6.86 -9.24
C PHE A 661 -21.25 8.18 -8.57
N ILE A 662 -20.21 8.81 -9.12
CA ILE A 662 -19.50 9.97 -8.56
C ILE A 662 -20.06 11.25 -9.18
N GLY A 663 -20.86 11.99 -8.40
CA GLY A 663 -21.38 13.30 -8.78
C GLY A 663 -20.44 14.45 -8.43
N GLN A 664 -20.81 15.67 -8.84
CA GLN A 664 -20.10 16.87 -8.40
C GLN A 664 -20.41 17.13 -6.93
N HIS A 665 -19.40 17.11 -6.07
CA HIS A 665 -19.58 17.36 -4.63
C HIS A 665 -19.04 18.73 -4.21
N ARG A 666 -19.52 19.20 -3.05
CA ARG A 666 -18.90 20.32 -2.34
C ARG A 666 -17.45 20.03 -1.96
N ARG A 667 -16.67 21.10 -1.74
CA ARG A 667 -15.26 21.02 -1.29
C ARG A 667 -15.12 20.29 0.05
N GLU A 668 -16.16 20.35 0.88
CA GLU A 668 -16.23 19.74 2.20
C GLU A 668 -16.18 18.20 2.15
N PHE A 669 -16.69 17.59 1.08
CA PHE A 669 -16.72 16.13 0.91
C PHE A 669 -15.32 15.55 0.66
N ARG A 670 -15.00 14.42 1.32
CA ARG A 670 -13.63 13.88 1.44
C ARG A 670 -13.43 12.59 0.64
N PHE A 671 -13.06 12.70 -0.63
CA PHE A 671 -12.68 11.54 -1.45
C PHE A 671 -11.38 10.87 -0.99
N ASP A 672 -10.43 11.67 -0.48
CA ASP A 672 -9.13 11.19 -0.05
C ASP A 672 -9.23 10.13 1.06
N LEU A 673 -10.15 10.27 2.02
CA LEU A 673 -10.31 9.29 3.09
C LEU A 673 -10.71 7.91 2.57
N ARG A 674 -11.57 7.84 1.53
CA ARG A 674 -11.99 6.57 0.92
C ARG A 674 -10.87 5.92 0.13
N PHE A 675 -10.20 6.70 -0.72
CA PHE A 675 -9.15 6.15 -1.57
C PHE A 675 -7.91 5.77 -0.78
N ARG A 676 -7.53 6.53 0.26
CA ARG A 676 -6.43 6.11 1.16
C ARG A 676 -6.75 4.82 1.90
N ALA A 677 -8.01 4.61 2.28
CA ALA A 677 -8.44 3.35 2.88
C ALA A 677 -8.37 2.16 1.89
N LEU A 678 -8.45 2.42 0.58
CA LEU A 678 -8.32 1.43 -0.48
C LEU A 678 -6.90 1.25 -1.00
N THR A 679 -6.06 2.29 -0.98
CA THR A 679 -4.72 2.29 -1.57
C THR A 679 -3.60 2.18 -0.54
N GLY A 680 -3.86 2.48 0.72
CA GLY A 680 -2.83 2.66 1.74
C GLY A 680 -1.98 3.93 1.58
N SER A 681 -2.19 4.70 0.51
CA SER A 681 -1.36 5.85 0.15
C SER A 681 -1.52 7.05 1.08
N SER A 682 -0.53 7.95 1.05
CA SER A 682 -0.65 9.28 1.63
C SER A 682 -1.65 10.15 0.85
N ARG A 683 -2.00 11.34 1.37
CA ARG A 683 -2.93 12.23 0.66
C ARG A 683 -2.33 12.75 -0.65
N ALA A 684 -1.03 13.06 -0.67
CA ALA A 684 -0.32 13.38 -1.90
C ALA A 684 -0.23 12.17 -2.84
N GLY A 685 -0.01 10.97 -2.27
CA GLY A 685 0.01 9.71 -2.99
C GLY A 685 -1.29 9.46 -3.76
N VAL A 686 -2.46 9.68 -3.15
CA VAL A 686 -3.76 9.52 -3.84
C VAL A 686 -3.90 10.41 -5.08
N VAL A 687 -3.36 11.63 -5.09
CA VAL A 687 -3.41 12.48 -6.29
C VAL A 687 -2.62 11.85 -7.42
N ARG A 688 -1.42 11.37 -7.12
CA ARG A 688 -0.59 10.64 -8.09
C ARG A 688 -1.26 9.34 -8.53
N ASP A 689 -1.79 8.55 -7.61
CA ASP A 689 -2.50 7.30 -7.93
C ASP A 689 -3.67 7.57 -8.88
N VAL A 690 -4.49 8.60 -8.62
CA VAL A 690 -5.58 8.99 -9.51
C VAL A 690 -5.05 9.50 -10.87
N GLU A 691 -3.88 10.15 -10.90
CA GLU A 691 -3.24 10.62 -12.13
C GLU A 691 -2.61 9.49 -12.97
N GLU A 692 -2.10 8.45 -12.32
CA GLU A 692 -1.41 7.34 -12.95
C GLU A 692 -2.31 6.11 -13.16
N GLY A 693 -3.55 6.15 -12.68
CA GLY A 693 -4.52 5.05 -12.85
C GLY A 693 -4.38 3.94 -11.81
N PHE A 694 -4.00 4.28 -10.58
CA PHE A 694 -3.81 3.39 -9.43
C PHE A 694 -2.82 2.26 -9.68
N PRO A 695 -1.55 2.58 -9.99
CA PRO A 695 -0.56 1.63 -10.49
C PRO A 695 -0.12 0.55 -9.49
N PHE A 696 -0.29 0.78 -8.19
CA PHE A 696 0.27 -0.04 -7.10
C PHE A 696 -0.79 -0.78 -6.26
N LEU A 697 -2.00 -1.02 -6.78
CA LEU A 697 -3.07 -1.75 -6.07
C LEU A 697 -2.66 -3.19 -5.70
N PRO A 698 -3.29 -3.82 -4.67
CA PRO A 698 -2.97 -5.17 -4.27
C PRO A 698 -3.30 -6.14 -5.38
N SER A 699 -2.54 -7.22 -5.46
CA SER A 699 -2.67 -8.23 -6.50
C SER A 699 -4.14 -8.61 -6.70
N GLY A 700 -4.56 -8.45 -7.94
CA GLY A 700 -5.90 -8.73 -8.45
C GLY A 700 -6.98 -7.69 -8.31
N SER A 701 -6.72 -6.61 -7.58
CA SER A 701 -7.65 -5.48 -7.51
C SER A 701 -7.31 -4.44 -8.57
N ALA A 702 -8.33 -3.82 -9.16
CA ALA A 702 -8.17 -2.77 -10.14
C ALA A 702 -9.13 -1.62 -9.86
N MET A 703 -8.71 -0.40 -10.16
CA MET A 703 -9.56 0.77 -10.01
C MET A 703 -9.47 1.63 -11.27
N VAL A 704 -10.62 1.82 -11.90
CA VAL A 704 -10.76 2.60 -13.14
C VAL A 704 -11.76 3.72 -12.87
N LEU A 705 -11.32 4.95 -13.05
CA LEU A 705 -12.19 6.13 -13.03
C LEU A 705 -12.38 6.61 -14.45
N ASP A 706 -13.61 6.86 -14.85
CA ASP A 706 -13.84 7.52 -16.14
C ASP A 706 -13.24 8.95 -16.13
N PRO A 707 -13.03 9.58 -17.30
CA PRO A 707 -12.33 10.86 -17.38
C PRO A 707 -12.97 11.98 -16.54
N VAL A 708 -14.30 12.02 -16.47
CA VAL A 708 -15.04 13.06 -15.75
C VAL A 708 -14.98 12.80 -14.24
N ALA A 709 -15.26 11.57 -13.80
CA ALA A 709 -15.15 11.15 -12.41
C ALA A 709 -13.73 11.36 -11.88
N ARG A 710 -12.71 11.02 -12.70
CA ARG A 710 -11.30 11.27 -12.40
C ARG A 710 -11.04 12.76 -12.18
N HIS A 711 -11.57 13.63 -13.04
CA HIS A 711 -11.41 15.08 -12.88
C HIS A 711 -12.08 15.60 -11.59
N ILE A 712 -13.32 15.18 -11.31
CA ILE A 712 -14.06 15.54 -10.09
C ILE A 712 -13.28 15.15 -8.84
N VAL A 713 -12.78 13.91 -8.81
CA VAL A 713 -11.97 13.39 -7.70
C VAL A 713 -10.67 14.18 -7.57
N LEU A 714 -9.92 14.38 -8.66
CA LEU A 714 -8.65 15.11 -8.65
C LEU A 714 -8.82 16.53 -8.15
N ASP A 715 -9.83 17.24 -8.63
CA ASP A 715 -10.08 18.62 -8.24
C ASP A 715 -10.46 18.70 -6.76
N ASN A 716 -11.29 17.77 -6.27
CA ASN A 716 -11.61 17.69 -4.84
C ASN A 716 -10.35 17.44 -3.99
N VAL A 717 -9.56 16.42 -4.30
CA VAL A 717 -8.36 16.05 -3.52
C VAL A 717 -7.29 17.13 -3.61
N ARG A 718 -7.03 17.70 -4.79
CA ARG A 718 -6.07 18.81 -4.99
C ARG A 718 -6.52 20.09 -4.29
N SER A 719 -7.82 20.42 -4.30
CA SER A 719 -8.33 21.60 -3.58
C SER A 719 -8.10 21.54 -2.06
N ARG A 720 -7.97 20.32 -1.52
CA ARG A 720 -7.61 20.05 -0.12
C ARG A 720 -6.11 20.12 0.13
N LEU A 721 -5.28 19.60 -0.78
CA LEU A 721 -3.83 19.82 -0.70
C LEU A 721 -3.47 21.30 -0.76
N ARG A 722 -4.27 22.10 -1.47
CA ARG A 722 -4.13 23.55 -1.64
C ARG A 722 -4.94 24.38 -0.64
N LEU A 723 -5.37 23.83 0.50
CA LEU A 723 -6.03 24.62 1.54
C LEU A 723 -5.15 25.84 1.88
N SER A 724 -5.67 27.03 1.56
CA SER A 724 -4.93 28.24 1.83
C SER A 724 -4.93 28.50 3.33
N ARG A 725 -3.95 29.23 3.84
CA ARG A 725 -3.95 29.68 5.24
C ARG A 725 -5.26 30.39 5.59
N ARG A 726 -5.83 31.15 4.65
CA ARG A 726 -7.13 31.83 4.84
C ARG A 726 -8.29 30.86 5.02
N ASP A 727 -8.31 29.77 4.26
CA ASP A 727 -9.33 28.72 4.40
C ASP A 727 -9.23 28.03 5.76
N LEU A 728 -8.01 27.67 6.18
CA LEU A 728 -7.76 27.05 7.49
C LEU A 728 -8.15 27.98 8.64
N VAL A 729 -7.86 29.27 8.53
CA VAL A 729 -8.26 30.26 9.54
C VAL A 729 -9.78 30.40 9.63
N ALA A 730 -10.49 30.36 8.49
CA ALA A 730 -11.95 30.37 8.48
C ALA A 730 -12.53 29.09 9.09
N ASP A 731 -11.91 27.94 8.83
CA ASP A 731 -12.31 26.64 9.38
C ASP A 731 -12.07 26.54 10.90
N VAL A 732 -10.90 26.98 11.38
CA VAL A 732 -10.64 27.07 12.82
C VAL A 732 -11.62 28.02 13.51
N ARG A 733 -11.95 29.14 12.87
CA ARG A 733 -12.93 30.10 13.39
C ARG A 733 -14.34 29.54 13.44
N SER A 734 -14.75 28.71 12.47
CA SER A 734 -16.09 28.13 12.43
C SER A 734 -16.33 27.08 13.52
N HIS A 735 -15.28 26.36 13.93
CA HIS A 735 -15.34 25.39 15.02
C HIS A 735 -15.24 26.06 16.40
N GLY A 736 -14.52 27.18 16.52
CA GLY A 736 -14.37 27.91 17.78
C GLY A 736 -13.53 27.17 18.83
N GLU A 737 -12.81 26.13 18.42
CA GLU A 737 -12.09 25.20 19.30
C GLU A 737 -10.67 25.67 19.62
N SER A 738 -10.25 25.53 20.88
CA SER A 738 -8.93 25.98 21.34
C SER A 738 -7.84 24.91 21.31
N ALA A 739 -8.22 23.63 21.25
CA ALA A 739 -7.30 22.50 21.34
C ALA A 739 -7.09 21.80 19.97
N LEU A 740 -5.83 21.53 19.63
CA LEU A 740 -5.39 20.92 18.36
C LEU A 740 -6.05 19.56 18.14
N ALA A 741 -5.96 18.68 19.13
CA ALA A 741 -6.51 17.32 19.06
C ALA A 741 -8.01 17.31 18.73
N ARG A 742 -8.75 18.21 19.39
CA ARG A 742 -10.19 18.33 19.22
C ARG A 742 -10.55 18.92 17.86
N TYR A 743 -9.86 19.98 17.45
CA TYR A 743 -10.03 20.57 16.13
C TYR A 743 -9.79 19.56 15.01
N LEU A 744 -8.68 18.81 15.05
CA LEU A 744 -8.37 17.80 14.02
C LEU A 744 -9.45 16.71 13.96
N ARG A 745 -9.96 16.27 15.11
CA ARG A 745 -11.04 15.28 15.21
C ARG A 745 -12.35 15.78 14.61
N GLU A 746 -12.78 17.00 14.96
CA GLU A 746 -14.08 17.55 14.52
C GLU A 746 -14.06 17.98 13.04
N SER A 747 -12.95 18.58 12.58
CA SER A 747 -12.76 18.96 11.17
C SER A 747 -12.46 17.77 10.26
N GLY A 748 -12.04 16.63 10.82
CA GLY A 748 -11.44 15.51 10.10
C GLY A 748 -10.10 15.86 9.44
N GLY A 749 -9.43 16.93 9.91
CA GLY A 749 -8.13 17.37 9.43
C GLY A 749 -6.98 16.52 9.97
N GLU A 750 -5.80 16.64 9.35
CA GLU A 750 -4.58 15.98 9.79
C GLU A 750 -3.53 17.00 10.24
N LEU A 751 -2.51 16.56 11.00
CA LEU A 751 -1.38 17.43 11.39
C LEU A 751 -0.73 18.12 10.19
N ALA A 752 -0.64 17.43 9.06
CA ALA A 752 -0.10 17.99 7.82
C ALA A 752 -0.88 19.24 7.35
N ASP A 753 -2.18 19.32 7.60
CA ASP A 753 -2.98 20.49 7.22
C ASP A 753 -2.60 21.74 8.02
N VAL A 754 -2.15 21.56 9.27
CA VAL A 754 -1.75 22.66 10.17
C VAL A 754 -0.28 23.05 10.00
N TYR A 755 0.60 22.05 9.83
CA TYR A 755 2.05 22.23 9.90
C TYR A 755 2.75 22.32 8.54
N ARG A 756 2.05 22.05 7.43
CA ARG A 756 2.61 22.20 6.07
C ARG A 756 3.11 23.62 5.83
N SER A 757 4.16 23.74 5.00
CA SER A 757 4.76 25.04 4.64
C SER A 757 5.22 25.88 5.84
N LYS A 758 5.67 25.21 6.92
CA LYS A 758 6.11 25.83 8.18
C LYS A 758 4.97 26.55 8.93
N GLY A 759 3.76 25.99 8.86
CA GLY A 759 2.61 26.41 9.65
C GLY A 759 2.76 26.07 11.14
N SER A 760 1.85 26.60 11.96
CA SER A 760 1.77 26.35 13.40
C SER A 760 0.34 26.51 13.88
N TRP A 761 -0.03 25.72 14.87
CA TRP A 761 -1.35 25.76 15.51
C TRP A 761 -1.59 27.09 16.22
N THR A 762 -0.61 27.58 16.99
CA THR A 762 -0.67 28.89 17.67
C THR A 762 -0.91 30.02 16.67
N ALA A 763 -0.23 29.99 15.53
CA ALA A 763 -0.37 31.02 14.52
C ALA A 763 -1.77 31.00 13.87
N LEU A 764 -2.36 29.82 13.63
CA LEU A 764 -3.73 29.69 13.13
C LEU A 764 -4.78 30.17 14.13
N ARG A 765 -4.63 29.80 15.41
CA ARG A 765 -5.50 30.27 16.49
C ARG A 765 -5.51 31.79 16.60
N ARG A 766 -4.32 32.40 16.53
CA ARG A 766 -4.16 33.85 16.58
C ARG A 766 -4.87 34.54 15.41
N ASP A 767 -4.69 34.03 14.19
CA ASP A 767 -5.35 34.58 12.99
C ASP A 767 -6.87 34.34 13.00
N ALA A 768 -7.34 33.27 13.65
CA ALA A 768 -8.76 32.96 13.83
C ALA A 768 -9.44 33.85 14.87
N GLY A 769 -8.68 34.56 15.72
CA GLY A 769 -9.18 35.40 16.81
C GLY A 769 -9.38 34.65 18.13
N LEU A 770 -8.75 33.48 18.29
CA LEU A 770 -8.81 32.68 19.51
C LEU A 770 -7.73 33.08 20.51
N THR A 771 -8.00 32.92 21.80
CA THR A 771 -7.05 33.23 22.89
C THR A 771 -5.80 32.37 22.79
N VAL A 772 -4.62 32.99 22.80
CA VAL A 772 -3.30 32.33 22.83
C VAL A 772 -2.40 32.99 23.87
N PRO A 773 -1.40 32.29 24.43
CA PRO A 773 -0.42 32.90 25.34
C PRO A 773 0.35 34.08 24.69
N ALA A 774 0.98 34.90 25.53
CA ALA A 774 1.71 36.09 25.10
C ALA A 774 2.86 35.76 24.13
N THR A 775 3.06 36.64 23.14
CA THR A 775 4.09 36.48 22.11
C THR A 775 5.49 36.65 22.68
N GLY A 776 6.39 35.72 22.38
CA GLY A 776 7.83 35.85 22.71
C GLY A 776 8.65 36.56 21.61
N PRO A 777 9.91 36.96 21.91
CA PRO A 777 10.73 37.80 21.02
C PRO A 777 11.05 37.18 19.64
N ASP A 778 11.32 35.88 19.58
CA ASP A 778 11.70 35.15 18.35
C ASP A 778 10.66 34.08 17.96
N GLU A 779 9.42 34.24 18.43
CA GLU A 779 8.36 33.23 18.35
C GLU A 779 8.14 32.69 16.93
N THR A 780 8.11 33.56 15.92
CA THR A 780 7.82 33.15 14.54
C THR A 780 8.83 32.13 14.00
N ALA A 781 10.12 32.27 14.38
CA ALA A 781 11.15 31.33 13.94
C ALA A 781 10.99 29.97 14.61
N LEU A 782 10.63 29.94 15.89
CA LEU A 782 10.40 28.71 16.67
C LEU A 782 9.12 27.99 16.25
N LEU A 783 8.02 28.71 16.04
CA LEU A 783 6.76 28.12 15.58
C LEU A 783 6.93 27.36 14.26
N ARG A 784 7.73 27.90 13.33
CA ARG A 784 8.07 27.25 12.05
C ARG A 784 8.83 25.93 12.22
N ARG A 785 9.49 25.72 13.36
CA ARG A 785 10.24 24.49 13.69
C ARG A 785 9.38 23.43 14.37
N LEU A 786 8.21 23.78 14.90
CA LEU A 786 7.34 22.81 15.60
C LEU A 786 6.83 21.70 14.69
N ALA A 787 6.74 21.95 13.38
CA ALA A 787 6.48 20.92 12.38
C ALA A 787 7.51 19.77 12.40
N MET A 788 8.70 19.97 12.97
CA MET A 788 9.72 18.92 13.17
C MET A 788 9.37 17.96 14.31
N LEU A 789 8.32 18.21 15.09
CA LEU A 789 7.92 17.41 16.25
C LEU A 789 6.64 16.59 15.99
N THR A 790 6.12 16.58 14.76
CA THR A 790 4.86 15.90 14.39
C THR A 790 4.93 14.38 14.39
N HIS A 791 6.05 13.79 14.83
CA HIS A 791 6.32 12.34 14.82
C HIS A 791 6.72 11.80 16.19
N VAL A 792 6.71 12.61 17.25
CA VAL A 792 7.16 12.19 18.59
C VAL A 792 6.18 11.15 19.15
N ASP A 793 6.59 9.89 19.12
CA ASP A 793 5.75 8.71 19.38
C ASP A 793 6.28 7.81 20.51
N ASP A 794 7.23 8.30 21.30
CA ASP A 794 7.70 7.62 22.51
C ASP A 794 7.40 8.39 23.80
N PRO A 795 6.91 7.69 24.86
CA PRO A 795 6.48 8.34 26.09
C PRO A 795 7.58 9.09 26.83
N GLU A 796 8.82 8.56 26.80
CA GLU A 796 9.95 9.12 27.54
C GLU A 796 10.35 10.48 26.96
N ARG A 797 10.54 10.56 25.64
CA ARG A 797 10.86 11.80 24.93
C ARG A 797 9.74 12.81 25.04
N ALA A 798 8.48 12.41 24.86
CA ALA A 798 7.34 13.31 25.00
C ALA A 798 7.27 13.95 26.40
N ALA A 799 7.45 13.15 27.46
CA ALA A 799 7.46 13.64 28.84
C ALA A 799 8.62 14.61 29.12
N VAL A 800 9.83 14.30 28.64
CA VAL A 800 10.99 15.17 28.83
C VAL A 800 10.84 16.46 28.01
N TYR A 801 10.38 16.38 26.76
CA TYR A 801 10.13 17.57 25.94
C TYR A 801 9.10 18.49 26.62
N ALA A 802 8.04 17.92 27.17
CA ALA A 802 7.02 18.67 27.90
C ALA A 802 7.60 19.36 29.15
N ARG A 803 8.46 18.69 29.92
CA ARG A 803 9.14 19.25 31.10
C ARG A 803 10.15 20.33 30.74
N VAL A 804 10.93 20.15 29.67
CA VAL A 804 11.88 21.17 29.19
C VAL A 804 11.12 22.42 28.72
N ALA A 805 10.00 22.23 28.03
CA ALA A 805 9.12 23.30 27.56
C ALA A 805 8.26 23.92 28.68
N ASP A 806 8.23 23.36 29.90
CA ASP A 806 7.53 23.96 31.03
C ASP A 806 8.31 25.17 31.57
N PRO A 807 7.70 26.38 31.64
CA PRO A 807 8.32 27.52 32.30
C PRO A 807 8.74 27.26 33.75
N ALA A 808 8.07 26.33 34.45
CA ALA A 808 8.40 25.89 35.81
C ALA A 808 9.20 24.57 35.84
N GLY A 809 9.68 24.11 34.68
CA GLY A 809 10.46 22.88 34.57
C GLY A 809 11.89 23.00 35.12
N PRO A 810 12.57 21.86 35.36
CA PRO A 810 13.93 21.84 35.91
C PRO A 810 14.96 22.47 34.96
N ASP A 811 16.07 22.94 35.51
CA ASP A 811 17.21 23.37 34.70
C ASP A 811 17.90 22.18 34.02
N TYR A 812 18.60 22.44 32.92
CA TYR A 812 19.29 21.39 32.15
C TYR A 812 20.30 20.60 33.02
N ALA A 813 20.95 21.27 33.97
CA ALA A 813 21.91 20.63 34.88
C ALA A 813 21.25 19.70 35.91
N GLU A 814 19.95 19.88 36.18
CA GLU A 814 19.18 19.05 37.12
C GLU A 814 18.62 17.79 36.46
N LEU A 815 18.64 17.73 35.12
CA LEU A 815 18.27 16.55 34.36
C LEU A 815 19.35 15.46 34.50
N THR A 816 18.91 14.20 34.57
CA THR A 816 19.80 13.03 34.47
C THR A 816 20.53 13.01 33.12
N GLU A 817 21.63 12.26 33.00
CA GLU A 817 22.40 12.20 31.74
C GLU A 817 21.53 11.76 30.55
N ARG A 818 20.60 10.83 30.78
CA ARG A 818 19.66 10.35 29.76
C ARG A 818 18.64 11.43 29.37
N GLU A 819 18.07 12.13 30.35
CA GLU A 819 17.17 13.26 30.10
C GLU A 819 17.87 14.44 29.43
N GLN A 820 19.15 14.68 29.75
CA GLN A 820 19.97 15.68 29.07
C GLN A 820 20.13 15.34 27.58
N ARG A 821 20.35 14.07 27.22
CA ARG A 821 20.40 13.66 25.80
C ARG A 821 19.06 13.88 25.10
N LEU A 822 17.94 13.57 25.75
CA LEU A 822 16.60 13.90 25.24
C LEU A 822 16.42 15.42 25.06
N ALA A 823 16.84 16.24 26.03
CA ALA A 823 16.81 17.69 25.90
C ALA A 823 17.68 18.20 24.74
N ARG A 824 18.83 17.57 24.46
CA ARG A 824 19.67 17.86 23.27
C ARG A 824 18.93 17.54 21.97
N MET A 825 18.17 16.45 21.92
CA MET A 825 17.36 16.11 20.74
C MET A 825 16.34 17.21 20.42
N LEU A 826 15.62 17.71 21.43
CA LEU A 826 14.71 18.87 21.27
C LEU A 826 15.47 20.12 20.82
N PHE A 827 16.62 20.40 21.45
CA PHE A 827 17.45 21.55 21.12
C PHE A 827 17.89 21.55 19.65
N PHE A 828 18.40 20.42 19.13
CA PHE A 828 18.87 20.35 17.74
C PHE A 828 17.73 20.30 16.72
N GLN A 829 16.51 19.92 17.12
CA GLN A 829 15.33 20.04 16.27
C GLN A 829 14.91 21.50 16.06
N LEU A 830 14.97 22.30 17.13
CA LEU A 830 14.69 23.74 17.06
C LEU A 830 15.85 24.50 16.40
N TRP A 831 17.08 24.11 16.71
CA TRP A 831 18.31 24.79 16.32
C TRP A 831 19.39 23.82 15.79
N PRO A 832 19.26 23.30 14.55
CA PRO A 832 20.22 22.34 13.99
C PRO A 832 21.64 22.91 13.84
N ASP A 833 21.76 24.24 13.76
CA ASP A 833 23.04 24.98 13.70
C ASP A 833 23.50 25.52 15.07
N ARG A 834 22.94 25.02 16.18
CA ARG A 834 23.14 25.44 17.58
C ARG A 834 22.52 26.78 17.98
N GLY A 835 21.92 27.52 17.05
CA GLY A 835 21.15 28.74 17.36
C GLY A 835 21.98 29.92 17.92
N GLY A 836 23.31 29.80 17.95
CA GLY A 836 24.20 30.82 18.52
C GLY A 836 24.36 30.76 20.04
N PHE A 837 23.88 29.70 20.70
CA PHE A 837 24.00 29.55 22.15
C PHE A 837 25.37 28.97 22.56
N ASP A 838 25.86 29.38 23.74
CA ASP A 838 27.11 28.86 24.33
C ASP A 838 26.89 27.61 25.20
N SER A 839 25.63 27.32 25.58
CA SER A 839 25.26 26.12 26.35
C SER A 839 23.83 25.66 26.03
N TYR A 840 23.51 24.41 26.37
CA TYR A 840 22.14 23.90 26.27
C TYR A 840 21.19 24.60 27.24
N GLN A 841 21.65 24.97 28.44
CA GLN A 841 20.87 25.73 29.42
C GLN A 841 20.39 27.07 28.84
N ALA A 842 21.28 27.82 28.17
CA ALA A 842 20.92 29.07 27.52
C ALA A 842 19.83 28.89 26.45
N GLY A 843 19.86 27.76 25.72
CA GLY A 843 18.80 27.39 24.78
C GLY A 843 17.46 27.09 25.45
N VAL A 844 17.46 26.34 26.56
CA VAL A 844 16.25 26.03 27.34
C VAL A 844 15.61 27.29 27.93
N GLU A 845 16.41 28.17 28.53
CA GLU A 845 15.94 29.46 29.03
C GLU A 845 15.36 30.34 27.92
N HIS A 846 16.00 30.35 26.75
CA HIS A 846 15.49 31.07 25.59
C HIS A 846 14.15 30.50 25.11
N LEU A 847 13.99 29.17 25.05
CA LEU A 847 12.71 28.54 24.71
C LEU A 847 11.60 28.98 25.68
N ARG A 848 11.86 28.95 26.99
CA ARG A 848 10.87 29.28 28.04
C ARG A 848 10.39 30.74 28.02
N ARG A 849 11.10 31.66 27.36
CA ARG A 849 10.63 33.03 27.10
C ARG A 849 9.50 33.11 26.06
N HIS A 850 9.10 31.98 25.47
CA HIS A 850 8.07 31.88 24.44
C HIS A 850 6.91 30.98 24.91
N PRO A 851 6.02 31.47 25.80
CA PRO A 851 5.01 30.63 26.44
C PRO A 851 4.01 30.01 25.45
N ALA A 852 3.76 30.67 24.31
CA ALA A 852 2.92 30.14 23.24
C ALA A 852 3.56 28.92 22.55
N VAL A 853 4.86 29.01 22.24
CA VAL A 853 5.66 27.90 21.67
C VAL A 853 5.70 26.72 22.64
N CYS A 854 5.97 27.00 23.91
CA CYS A 854 6.00 26.00 24.98
C CYS A 854 4.68 25.25 25.14
N ALA A 855 3.55 25.98 25.09
CA ALA A 855 2.22 25.38 25.14
C ALA A 855 1.96 24.48 23.93
N GLU A 856 2.32 24.94 22.72
CA GLU A 856 2.14 24.16 21.50
C GLU A 856 3.05 22.91 21.47
N ILE A 857 4.28 22.97 21.98
CA ILE A 857 5.13 21.78 22.11
C ILE A 857 4.43 20.71 22.96
N ARG A 858 3.94 21.06 24.15
CA ARG A 858 3.25 20.12 25.04
C ARG A 858 2.00 19.54 24.41
N GLU A 859 1.20 20.39 23.77
CA GLU A 859 -0.03 19.99 23.10
C GLU A 859 0.25 19.06 21.90
N LEU A 860 1.23 19.42 21.06
CA LEU A 860 1.61 18.65 19.89
C LEU A 860 2.20 17.28 20.28
N THR A 861 3.15 17.23 21.23
CA THR A 861 3.77 15.96 21.63
C THR A 861 2.79 15.05 22.35
N ALA A 862 1.83 15.61 23.09
CA ALA A 862 0.76 14.81 23.69
C ALA A 862 -0.15 14.21 22.60
N TYR A 863 -0.51 14.99 21.58
CA TYR A 863 -1.29 14.49 20.46
C TYR A 863 -0.54 13.44 19.64
N THR A 864 0.74 13.66 19.30
CA THR A 864 1.49 12.68 18.49
C THR A 864 1.75 11.39 19.25
N LEU A 865 1.95 11.45 20.57
CA LEU A 865 2.08 10.27 21.43
C LEU A 865 0.77 9.48 21.49
N ASP A 866 -0.38 10.17 21.59
CA ASP A 866 -1.71 9.56 21.54
C ASP A 866 -1.97 8.81 20.22
N GLN A 867 -1.31 9.23 19.13
CA GLN A 867 -1.37 8.57 17.82
C GLN A 867 -0.32 7.46 17.63
N ALA A 868 0.53 7.19 18.63
CA ALA A 868 1.60 6.20 18.51
C ALA A 868 1.05 4.78 18.35
N ARG A 869 1.49 4.08 17.30
CA ARG A 869 0.96 2.75 16.93
C ARG A 869 1.77 1.58 17.47
N HIS A 870 3.02 1.84 17.87
CA HIS A 870 3.98 0.82 18.29
C HIS A 870 4.47 1.08 19.70
N LEU A 871 4.71 0.02 20.47
CA LEU A 871 5.34 0.13 21.78
C LEU A 871 6.86 0.28 21.63
N PRO A 872 7.44 1.42 22.01
CA PRO A 872 8.89 1.61 21.95
C PRO A 872 9.60 0.73 22.99
N ARG A 873 10.75 0.15 22.64
CA ARG A 873 11.59 -0.62 23.57
C ARG A 873 13.05 -0.24 23.46
N SER A 874 13.79 -0.29 24.58
CA SER A 874 15.24 -0.06 24.62
C SER A 874 16.00 -0.90 23.57
N LEU A 875 17.12 -0.37 23.07
CA LEU A 875 18.01 -1.06 22.11
C LEU A 875 18.76 -2.26 22.72
N GLY A 876 18.63 -2.47 24.03
CA GLY A 876 19.18 -3.61 24.74
C GLY A 876 20.56 -3.35 25.35
N GLU A 877 21.28 -4.44 25.65
CA GLU A 877 22.55 -4.37 26.37
C GLU A 877 23.64 -3.60 25.62
N GLY A 878 24.33 -2.72 26.35
CA GLY A 878 25.39 -1.83 25.84
C GLY A 878 24.89 -0.44 25.43
N LEU A 879 23.58 -0.29 25.18
CA LEU A 879 22.98 0.94 24.65
C LEU A 879 21.93 1.56 25.59
N GLN A 880 21.84 1.14 26.85
CA GLN A 880 20.83 1.62 27.80
C GLN A 880 20.94 3.13 28.09
N HIS A 881 22.12 3.73 27.88
CA HIS A 881 22.35 5.16 28.05
C HIS A 881 21.93 6.00 26.83
N VAL A 882 21.68 5.37 25.68
CA VAL A 882 21.23 6.04 24.45
C VAL A 882 19.69 6.15 24.48
N PRO A 883 19.12 7.35 24.35
CA PRO A 883 17.66 7.55 24.40
C PRO A 883 16.98 7.26 23.06
N LEU A 884 17.41 6.20 22.38
CA LEU A 884 16.76 5.68 21.19
C LEU A 884 16.07 4.37 21.54
N GLN A 885 14.88 4.19 20.99
CA GLN A 885 14.04 3.03 21.24
C GLN A 885 13.61 2.42 19.90
N SER A 886 13.64 1.09 19.82
CA SER A 886 13.10 0.34 18.70
C SER A 886 11.60 0.59 18.54
N HIS A 887 11.17 0.70 17.30
CA HIS A 887 9.82 0.95 16.81
C HIS A 887 9.26 2.34 17.18
N ALA A 888 10.14 3.31 17.37
CA ALA A 888 9.79 4.73 17.47
C ALA A 888 10.40 5.51 16.29
N HIS A 889 9.80 6.65 15.96
CA HIS A 889 10.21 7.50 14.85
C HIS A 889 11.19 8.59 15.30
N TYR A 890 12.23 8.80 14.51
CA TYR A 890 13.25 9.82 14.75
C TYR A 890 13.61 10.54 13.47
N ARG A 891 13.75 11.86 13.55
CA ARG A 891 14.42 12.61 12.50
C ARG A 891 15.92 12.48 12.67
N ARG A 892 16.65 12.69 11.57
CA ARG A 892 18.11 12.57 11.53
C ARG A 892 18.78 13.41 12.61
N GLU A 893 18.34 14.65 12.80
CA GLU A 893 18.88 15.58 13.80
C GLU A 893 18.77 15.02 15.23
N GLU A 894 17.69 14.30 15.53
CA GLU A 894 17.49 13.62 16.82
C GLU A 894 18.42 12.41 16.97
N ILE A 895 18.56 11.60 15.92
CA ILE A 895 19.47 10.45 15.92
C ILE A 895 20.91 10.92 16.20
N LEU A 896 21.35 11.98 15.50
CA LEU A 896 22.69 12.54 15.69
C LEU A 896 22.89 13.09 17.11
N ALA A 897 21.89 13.74 17.69
CA ALA A 897 21.94 14.26 19.06
C ALA A 897 21.93 13.14 20.11
N ALA A 898 21.10 12.11 19.93
CA ALA A 898 20.99 10.99 20.86
C ALA A 898 22.29 10.17 20.95
N LEU A 899 22.98 10.01 19.81
CA LEU A 899 24.27 9.32 19.71
C LEU A 899 25.47 10.19 20.12
N ASP A 900 25.23 11.41 20.62
CA ASP A 900 26.27 12.40 20.99
C ASP A 900 27.21 12.77 19.83
N TRP A 901 26.76 12.52 18.59
CA TRP A 901 27.48 12.94 17.39
C TRP A 901 27.30 14.43 17.18
N ALA A 902 26.05 14.93 17.29
CA ALA A 902 25.77 16.36 17.31
C ALA A 902 25.93 16.90 18.73
N SER A 903 26.69 17.99 18.87
CA SER A 903 27.04 18.57 20.16
C SER A 903 27.30 20.08 20.03
N MET A 904 27.64 20.75 21.12
CA MET A 904 27.99 22.19 21.06
C MET A 904 29.22 22.48 20.17
N THR A 905 30.04 21.48 19.85
CA THR A 905 31.17 21.60 18.91
C THR A 905 30.84 21.17 17.48
N ARG A 906 29.75 20.42 17.28
CA ARG A 906 29.36 19.86 15.97
C ARG A 906 27.88 20.06 15.66
N LYS A 907 27.59 20.78 14.59
CA LYS A 907 26.20 21.02 14.10
C LYS A 907 25.52 19.73 13.65
N ALA A 908 24.20 19.67 13.75
CA ALA A 908 23.39 18.56 13.24
C ALA A 908 23.06 18.69 11.73
N SER A 909 23.22 19.88 11.16
CA SER A 909 22.97 20.19 9.75
C SER A 909 24.12 19.73 8.82
N GLY A 910 23.81 19.50 7.54
CA GLY A 910 24.83 19.34 6.48
C GLY A 910 25.46 17.94 6.33
N HIS A 911 25.05 16.93 7.09
CA HIS A 911 25.57 15.57 6.93
C HIS A 911 24.90 14.82 5.76
N ALA A 912 25.64 14.48 4.71
CA ALA A 912 25.08 13.95 3.45
C ALA A 912 25.14 12.41 3.29
N THR A 913 25.61 11.65 4.28
CA THR A 913 25.80 10.19 4.15
C THR A 913 24.69 9.39 4.82
N GLY A 914 24.25 8.30 4.18
CA GLY A 914 23.23 7.36 4.70
C GLY A 914 23.72 6.45 5.84
N VAL A 915 24.96 6.59 6.29
CA VAL A 915 25.50 5.89 7.46
C VAL A 915 26.26 6.88 8.33
N VAL A 916 26.08 6.76 9.65
CA VAL A 916 26.72 7.60 10.65
C VAL A 916 27.48 6.73 11.65
N TRP A 917 28.79 6.97 11.79
CA TRP A 917 29.60 6.42 12.88
C TRP A 917 29.67 7.40 14.04
N ALA A 918 29.18 7.00 15.21
CA ALA A 918 29.27 7.74 16.47
C ALA A 918 30.31 7.08 17.39
N GLU A 919 31.47 7.71 17.50
CA GLU A 919 32.63 7.16 18.24
C GLU A 919 32.36 7.09 19.75
N GLN A 920 31.65 8.07 20.30
CA GLN A 920 31.33 8.20 21.73
C GLN A 920 30.46 7.04 22.23
N THR A 921 29.46 6.64 21.44
CA THR A 921 28.54 5.54 21.77
C THR A 921 28.92 4.23 21.07
N ARG A 922 29.95 4.23 20.21
CA ARG A 922 30.37 3.10 19.36
C ARG A 922 29.24 2.51 18.52
N VAL A 923 28.42 3.38 17.91
CA VAL A 923 27.25 2.99 17.10
C VAL A 923 27.46 3.35 15.63
N ASP A 924 27.23 2.40 14.73
CA ASP A 924 26.92 2.66 13.32
C ASP A 924 25.39 2.75 13.14
N ALA A 925 24.89 3.94 12.85
CA ALA A 925 23.49 4.16 12.51
C ALA A 925 23.31 4.08 10.99
N LEU A 926 22.56 3.08 10.52
CA LEU A 926 22.25 2.87 9.11
C LEU A 926 20.90 3.54 8.80
N LEU A 927 20.90 4.56 7.94
CA LEU A 927 19.71 5.31 7.53
C LEU A 927 19.29 4.87 6.12
N VAL A 928 18.23 4.07 6.04
CA VAL A 928 17.78 3.41 4.81
C VAL A 928 16.46 4.00 4.33
N ASN A 929 16.36 4.27 3.03
CA ASN A 929 15.09 4.54 2.35
C ASN A 929 14.70 3.26 1.62
N LEU A 930 13.54 2.68 1.93
CA LEU A 930 13.05 1.46 1.28
C LEU A 930 12.72 1.74 -0.19
N HIS A 931 12.10 2.89 -0.48
CA HIS A 931 11.84 3.36 -1.84
C HIS A 931 12.69 4.60 -2.16
N LYS A 932 13.58 4.48 -3.15
CA LYS A 932 14.41 5.58 -3.67
C LYS A 932 13.62 6.33 -4.75
N THR A 933 12.76 7.27 -4.31
CA THR A 933 12.03 8.28 -5.13
C THR A 933 11.18 7.77 -6.30
N GLU A 934 9.91 8.18 -6.35
CA GLU A 934 8.92 7.81 -7.39
C GLU A 934 9.32 8.18 -8.83
N ARG A 935 10.19 9.19 -9.02
CA ARG A 935 10.66 9.63 -10.35
C ARG A 935 11.82 8.81 -10.91
N ASP A 936 12.46 7.98 -10.09
CA ASP A 936 13.62 7.17 -10.44
C ASP A 936 13.28 5.67 -10.37
N PHE A 937 12.09 5.29 -10.86
CA PHE A 937 11.68 3.90 -11.04
C PHE A 937 12.59 3.25 -12.10
N SER A 938 13.81 2.87 -11.71
CA SER A 938 14.66 1.98 -12.47
C SER A 938 14.53 0.58 -11.86
N PRO A 939 13.89 -0.38 -12.55
CA PRO A 939 13.66 -1.74 -12.07
C PRO A 939 14.93 -2.46 -11.59
N THR A 940 16.10 -2.05 -12.10
CA THR A 940 17.41 -2.62 -11.72
C THR A 940 17.96 -2.06 -10.41
N THR A 941 17.36 -1.01 -9.84
CA THR A 941 17.86 -0.35 -8.61
C THR A 941 16.90 -0.40 -7.42
N MET A 942 15.70 -0.95 -7.62
CA MET A 942 14.63 -0.99 -6.62
C MET A 942 14.99 -1.77 -5.35
N TYR A 943 15.72 -2.88 -5.50
CA TYR A 943 15.89 -3.88 -4.45
C TYR A 943 17.33 -3.99 -3.95
N ARG A 944 17.95 -2.86 -3.58
CA ARG A 944 19.27 -2.89 -2.93
C ARG A 944 19.19 -3.11 -1.43
N ASP A 945 18.11 -2.68 -0.79
CA ASP A 945 17.92 -2.75 0.65
C ASP A 945 16.52 -3.31 0.92
N PHE A 946 16.41 -4.51 1.49
CA PHE A 946 15.12 -5.22 1.61
C PHE A 946 15.07 -6.23 2.76
N ALA A 947 13.88 -6.56 3.22
CA ALA A 947 13.64 -7.57 4.25
C ALA A 947 13.52 -8.98 3.66
N LEU A 948 14.32 -9.91 4.19
CA LEU A 948 14.28 -11.34 3.86
C LEU A 948 13.27 -12.08 4.74
N GLN A 949 13.23 -11.73 6.03
CA GLN A 949 12.33 -12.27 7.06
C GLN A 949 12.02 -11.16 8.09
N PRO A 950 11.02 -11.31 8.98
CA PRO A 950 10.73 -10.31 10.00
C PRO A 950 11.94 -9.90 10.85
N ASP A 951 12.93 -10.79 11.02
CA ASP A 951 14.17 -10.54 11.76
C ASP A 951 15.43 -10.49 10.88
N LEU A 952 15.34 -10.62 9.55
CA LEU A 952 16.49 -10.58 8.63
C LEU A 952 16.34 -9.47 7.58
N PHE A 953 17.36 -8.61 7.48
CA PHE A 953 17.39 -7.46 6.58
C PHE A 953 18.66 -7.47 5.71
N HIS A 954 18.48 -7.38 4.41
CA HIS A 954 19.54 -7.21 3.42
C HIS A 954 19.85 -5.73 3.21
N TRP A 955 21.12 -5.36 3.27
CA TRP A 955 21.58 -3.97 3.13
C TRP A 955 22.84 -3.86 2.27
N GLU A 956 22.86 -2.92 1.33
CA GLU A 956 24.05 -2.61 0.54
C GLU A 956 24.82 -1.40 1.09
N SER A 957 26.12 -1.59 1.30
CA SER A 957 27.03 -0.53 1.73
C SER A 957 27.32 0.50 0.63
N GLN A 958 27.85 1.67 1.02
CA GLN A 958 28.33 2.64 0.03
C GLN A 958 29.54 2.08 -0.73
N ASN A 959 29.69 2.48 -1.99
CA ASN A 959 30.84 2.11 -2.84
C ASN A 959 32.22 2.41 -2.22
N ALA A 960 32.32 3.32 -1.25
CA ALA A 960 33.56 3.60 -0.54
C ALA A 960 33.93 2.56 0.54
N ALA A 961 32.98 1.75 0.99
CA ALA A 961 33.18 0.70 1.99
C ALA A 961 33.46 -0.63 1.29
N THR A 962 34.69 -1.14 1.41
CA THR A 962 35.05 -2.51 0.99
C THR A 962 35.50 -3.34 2.21
N PRO A 963 35.53 -4.68 2.12
CA PRO A 963 35.90 -5.54 3.26
C PRO A 963 37.28 -5.24 3.86
N GLU A 964 38.16 -4.58 3.10
CA GLU A 964 39.51 -4.19 3.53
C GLU A 964 39.57 -2.80 4.17
N THR A 965 38.58 -1.94 3.94
CA THR A 965 38.52 -0.61 4.53
C THR A 965 38.19 -0.68 6.03
N GLY A 966 38.63 0.32 6.81
CA GLY A 966 38.31 0.38 8.23
C GLY A 966 36.80 0.40 8.51
N MET A 967 36.02 1.03 7.62
CA MET A 967 34.56 1.05 7.68
C MET A 967 33.95 -0.35 7.40
N GLY A 968 34.33 -1.01 6.30
CA GLY A 968 33.84 -2.34 5.98
C GLY A 968 34.22 -3.39 7.03
N ARG A 969 35.46 -3.34 7.55
CA ARG A 969 35.89 -4.21 8.66
C ARG A 969 35.04 -4.02 9.91
N ARG A 970 34.71 -2.77 10.25
CA ARG A 970 33.85 -2.48 11.40
C ARG A 970 32.46 -3.11 11.25
N TYR A 971 31.85 -3.04 10.07
CA TYR A 971 30.57 -3.72 9.83
C TYR A 971 30.68 -5.24 10.00
N LEU A 972 31.68 -5.86 9.38
CA LEU A 972 31.83 -7.32 9.35
C LEU A 972 32.28 -7.93 10.69
N THR A 973 33.00 -7.16 11.52
CA THR A 973 33.55 -7.63 12.81
C THR A 973 33.03 -6.81 14.00
N HIS A 974 31.84 -6.22 13.88
CA HIS A 974 31.32 -5.24 14.85
C HIS A 974 31.24 -5.80 16.28
N ALA A 975 30.86 -7.08 16.43
CA ALA A 975 30.74 -7.77 17.70
C ALA A 975 32.10 -7.96 18.39
N GLU A 976 33.13 -8.34 17.63
CA GLU A 976 34.51 -8.49 18.14
C GLU A 976 35.09 -7.15 18.61
N GLN A 977 34.73 -6.06 17.92
CA GLN A 977 35.18 -4.70 18.23
C GLN A 977 34.36 -4.03 19.35
N GLY A 978 33.33 -4.70 19.88
CA GLY A 978 32.43 -4.12 20.88
C GLY A 978 31.67 -2.89 20.36
N SER A 979 31.35 -2.87 19.07
CA SER A 979 30.56 -1.83 18.41
C SER A 979 29.17 -2.34 18.04
N HIS A 980 28.22 -1.41 17.96
CA HIS A 980 26.80 -1.70 17.74
C HIS A 980 26.36 -1.16 16.38
N VAL A 981 25.48 -1.90 15.70
CA VAL A 981 24.83 -1.45 14.46
C VAL A 981 23.35 -1.29 14.75
N VAL A 982 22.78 -0.14 14.36
CA VAL A 982 21.36 0.18 14.57
C VAL A 982 20.74 0.59 13.24
N LEU A 983 19.64 -0.06 12.88
CA LEU A 983 18.97 0.14 11.60
C LEU A 983 17.80 1.10 11.74
N PHE A 984 17.74 2.09 10.86
CA PHE A 984 16.67 3.07 10.75
C PHE A 984 16.14 3.05 9.33
N VAL A 985 14.84 2.83 9.17
CA VAL A 985 14.19 2.73 7.85
C VAL A 985 13.12 3.80 7.71
N ARG A 986 12.90 4.25 6.48
CA ARG A 986 11.68 4.98 6.11
C ARG A 986 11.26 4.55 4.72
N ASP A 987 9.99 4.72 4.45
CA ASP A 987 9.39 4.37 3.17
C ASP A 987 9.99 5.23 2.05
N SER A 988 9.76 6.55 2.08
CA SER A 988 10.34 7.50 1.14
C SER A 988 10.93 8.73 1.84
N PRO A 989 11.76 9.54 1.17
CA PRO A 989 12.32 10.75 1.76
C PRO A 989 11.30 11.85 2.08
N GLY A 990 10.13 11.85 1.45
CA GLY A 990 9.11 12.89 1.56
C GLY A 990 7.99 12.55 2.55
N ASP A 991 7.38 13.57 3.14
CA ASP A 991 6.20 13.46 4.00
C ASP A 991 5.12 14.49 3.61
N ASP A 992 3.88 14.30 4.08
CA ASP A 992 2.75 15.20 3.78
C ASP A 992 2.92 16.62 4.37
N VAL A 993 3.86 16.77 5.33
CA VAL A 993 4.25 18.05 5.97
C VAL A 993 5.26 18.83 5.10
N GLY A 994 6.02 18.13 4.24
CA GLY A 994 7.00 18.73 3.32
C GLY A 994 8.35 19.05 3.95
N LEU A 995 8.70 18.40 5.07
CA LEU A 995 9.99 18.58 5.78
C LEU A 995 10.85 17.31 5.78
N GLY A 996 10.38 16.26 5.11
CA GLY A 996 11.03 14.98 4.93
C GLY A 996 10.61 13.97 5.98
N ALA A 997 10.37 12.72 5.59
CA ALA A 997 9.82 11.71 6.52
C ALA A 997 10.82 11.31 7.62
N PRO A 998 10.33 11.08 8.86
CA PRO A 998 11.14 10.53 9.95
C PRO A 998 11.49 9.06 9.66
N PHE A 999 12.55 8.57 10.30
CA PHE A 999 12.94 7.16 10.24
C PHE A 999 12.37 6.39 11.42
N LEU A 1000 11.81 5.21 11.14
CA LEU A 1000 11.49 4.20 12.13
C LEU A 1000 12.77 3.48 12.55
N CYS A 1001 13.08 3.45 13.85
CA CYS A 1001 14.19 2.65 14.37
C CYS A 1001 13.79 1.17 14.45
N LEU A 1002 14.38 0.29 13.64
CA LEU A 1002 14.14 -1.17 13.75
C LEU A 1002 14.90 -1.80 14.92
N GLY A 1003 15.89 -1.08 15.45
CA GLY A 1003 16.67 -1.48 16.61
C GLY A 1003 18.06 -1.98 16.24
N ALA A 1004 18.74 -2.57 17.24
CA ALA A 1004 20.09 -3.08 17.08
C ALA A 1004 20.11 -4.40 16.30
N CYS A 1005 21.13 -4.57 15.46
CA CYS A 1005 21.32 -5.77 14.64
C CYS A 1005 22.69 -6.43 14.85
N THR A 1006 22.79 -7.68 14.38
CA THR A 1006 24.00 -8.51 14.40
C THR A 1006 24.30 -9.04 13.01
N TYR A 1007 25.57 -9.06 12.64
CA TYR A 1007 26.03 -9.56 11.34
C TYR A 1007 25.72 -11.06 11.14
N VAL A 1008 25.28 -11.45 9.93
CA VAL A 1008 25.02 -12.85 9.54
C VAL A 1008 25.93 -13.30 8.39
N SER A 1009 25.87 -12.62 7.25
CA SER A 1009 26.61 -12.98 6.03
C SER A 1009 26.81 -11.75 5.13
N HIS A 1010 27.72 -11.85 4.16
CA HIS A 1010 27.85 -10.84 3.10
C HIS A 1010 28.29 -11.44 1.76
N GLU A 1011 27.99 -10.71 0.68
CA GLU A 1011 28.43 -10.96 -0.68
C GLU A 1011 28.88 -9.66 -1.36
N GLY A 1012 29.59 -9.75 -2.48
CA GLY A 1012 30.09 -8.58 -3.18
C GLY A 1012 31.25 -7.86 -2.46
N ARG A 1013 31.71 -6.74 -3.03
CA ARG A 1013 32.87 -5.98 -2.56
C ARG A 1013 32.68 -4.46 -2.66
N LYS A 1014 32.11 -3.99 -3.77
CA LYS A 1014 31.84 -2.58 -4.05
C LYS A 1014 30.53 -2.50 -4.87
N PRO A 1015 29.35 -2.45 -4.22
CA PRO A 1015 29.12 -2.43 -2.77
C PRO A 1015 29.28 -3.81 -2.10
N ILE A 1016 29.46 -3.83 -0.77
CA ILE A 1016 29.25 -5.03 0.07
C ILE A 1016 27.76 -5.16 0.35
N ALA A 1017 27.17 -6.31 0.03
CA ALA A 1017 25.79 -6.67 0.33
C ALA A 1017 25.77 -7.51 1.61
N ILE A 1018 25.24 -6.98 2.72
CA ILE A 1018 25.29 -7.57 4.06
C ILE A 1018 23.89 -8.00 4.50
N THR A 1019 23.79 -9.19 5.10
CA THR A 1019 22.58 -9.64 5.80
C THR A 1019 22.73 -9.39 7.30
N TRP A 1020 21.81 -8.59 7.84
CA TRP A 1020 21.71 -8.25 9.26
C TRP A 1020 20.56 -9.01 9.93
N LYS A 1021 20.79 -9.52 11.14
CA LYS A 1021 19.74 -10.05 12.01
C LYS A 1021 19.33 -9.03 13.06
N LEU A 1022 18.05 -8.67 13.10
CA LEU A 1022 17.49 -7.75 14.08
C LEU A 1022 17.28 -8.45 15.43
N ARG A 1023 17.57 -7.75 16.54
CA ARG A 1023 17.29 -8.27 17.89
C ARG A 1023 15.79 -8.29 18.21
N ARG A 1024 15.01 -7.41 17.59
CA ARG A 1024 13.56 -7.33 17.68
C ARG A 1024 13.00 -7.45 16.26
N PRO A 1025 12.06 -8.36 15.98
CA PRO A 1025 11.44 -8.47 14.68
C PRO A 1025 10.76 -7.16 14.27
N MET A 1026 10.82 -6.83 12.97
CA MET A 1026 10.18 -5.66 12.38
C MET A 1026 8.66 -5.66 12.63
N PRO A 1027 8.03 -4.48 12.76
CA PRO A 1027 6.57 -4.40 12.70
C PRO A 1027 6.05 -4.99 11.38
N GLY A 1028 4.90 -5.67 11.42
CA GLY A 1028 4.36 -6.37 10.24
C GLY A 1028 4.11 -5.44 9.04
N GLU A 1029 3.67 -4.20 9.28
CA GLU A 1029 3.54 -3.18 8.22
C GLU A 1029 4.88 -2.83 7.57
N THR A 1030 5.93 -2.67 8.37
CA THR A 1030 7.27 -2.33 7.86
C THR A 1030 7.91 -3.51 7.14
N PHE A 1031 7.73 -4.72 7.64
CA PHE A 1031 8.22 -5.93 6.97
C PHE A 1031 7.61 -6.07 5.57
N ARG A 1032 6.29 -5.87 5.44
CA ARG A 1032 5.62 -5.91 4.13
C ARG A 1032 6.14 -4.84 3.19
N ALA A 1033 6.26 -3.60 3.65
CA ALA A 1033 6.81 -2.51 2.84
C ALA A 1033 8.28 -2.72 2.45
N ALA A 1034 9.04 -3.54 3.20
CA ALA A 1034 10.45 -3.79 2.94
C ALA A 1034 10.71 -5.11 2.18
N SER A 1035 9.74 -6.00 2.00
CA SER A 1035 10.00 -7.37 1.51
C SER A 1035 9.73 -7.53 0.02
N VAL A 1036 10.75 -7.98 -0.74
CA VAL A 1036 10.73 -8.21 -2.21
C VAL A 1036 9.67 -9.21 -2.67
N VAL A 1037 9.16 -10.07 -1.78
CA VAL A 1037 8.12 -11.06 -2.12
C VAL A 1037 6.72 -10.52 -1.81
N ALA A 1038 6.64 -9.53 -0.92
CA ALA A 1038 5.41 -8.86 -0.54
C ALA A 1038 5.27 -7.48 -1.20
N SER A 1039 6.22 -7.08 -2.06
CA SER A 1039 6.28 -5.79 -2.75
C SER A 1039 6.56 -5.91 -4.24
#